data_AF-A0A7S1N6R2-F1
#
_entry.id   AF-A0A7S1N6R2-F1
#
_cell.length_a   1.000
_cell.length_b   1.000
_cell.length_c   1.000
_cell.angle_alpha   90.00
_cell.angle_beta   90.00
_cell.angle_gamma   90.00
#
_symmetry.space_group_name_H-M   'P 1'
#
loop_
_entity.id
_entity.type
_entity.pdbx_description
1 polymer ?
#
loop_
_entity_poly.entity_id
_entity_poly.type
_entity_poly.pdbx_seq_one_letter_code
_entity_poly.pdbx_strand_id
1 'polypeptide(L)'
;PTTRRGSDIFQAPPTTRRGSDIFQAPPTTRRGSEAPGIATGFATPQGDMHKIRRWVGQVQVLCKPQQVHWCTGSETEYDSLCAQLVDSGTFVRLNEQLRPNSYLCRTDHRDVEEDMDSTVICTKSSSECNETRKWADPEVTRRELEGSLAGCMQGRTLFVLPFVLGPVGSQYSQLGIALTDSPYVVVNMMLIYHVGKNILESYDGSEGLLRILHSVGTPIEPGAVDVPWPYNAARKTAIFPEEDLAIRFGNSWGVHRLAAYCAASVAHRQGWISAKSLILSVSGPQEQKDYVCALLPPGCGKTSLATMVPSIAGWSVGCISDEGAWLVIGEDDRLRAINPRAGLFDNCQGVSYSKNRCIMDTISTNTIFTNVALTAEGDVWWEGLTSFAPAELTDWTGQPWSPKDGRCAAHQNACYTVAAKQCPILDPEWQNEAGVPITAVVFGGKRFKTVPIIREAFTWDHGMYMGATISVEEADGTVLADPFVMSDSCLCKGNEFLKTWSDLRSSLGYKTPKVFFMNVFRTDDEGRTLWPGYGENIRLFKWAIQRCHGSDEANRTPMGYVPTLTGLDTFGLHIRRSTILELIRVDGKELKLELDRVRGILHTYSNGDTSKAFVRELDRVEKRLAVERGDAPTTNQVVRQWVEKMVRLCQPETVHWCAGSEEENAELSELMVKCGTFIRLSEQKRPNSFLARSDPRDVARVEGCTYICTKDPDDAGPTNNWADPEEMKQKMLQLFQGCMKGRTMYVVPFCMGPLGSPYAKYGIQLTDSPYVVVNMRIMARMGVAALDALGDHFFLPCMHSVGMPLLPGQQDVSWPCNPDSRYIVHFTEEPSVWSFGSGYGGNALLGKKCYALRIASVMGRNEGWLAEHCL
;
A
#
# COMPACT_ATOMS: atom_id res chain seq x y z
N PRO A 1 -23.27 -31.36 23.02
CA PRO A 1 -22.65 -32.46 23.78
C PRO A 1 -21.34 -32.97 23.14
N THR A 2 -20.22 -32.38 23.59
CA THR A 2 -18.96 -33.06 24.00
C THR A 2 -18.23 -33.90 22.94
N THR A 3 -16.97 -33.62 22.53
CA THR A 3 -15.79 -33.26 23.33
C THR A 3 -14.66 -32.63 22.49
N ARG A 4 -13.89 -31.74 23.13
CA ARG A 4 -12.56 -31.20 22.74
C ARG A 4 -11.46 -32.28 22.75
N ARG A 5 -10.46 -32.12 21.85
CA ARG A 5 -8.99 -32.37 21.91
C ARG A 5 -8.51 -32.24 20.45
N GLY A 6 -7.39 -31.65 20.06
CA GLY A 6 -6.21 -31.06 20.70
C GLY A 6 -5.30 -30.67 19.52
N SER A 7 -4.63 -29.53 19.65
CA SER A 7 -3.62 -28.99 18.75
C SER A 7 -2.45 -29.95 18.55
N ASP A 8 -2.12 -30.32 17.31
CA ASP A 8 -0.82 -30.89 16.91
C ASP A 8 -0.75 -31.08 15.39
N ILE A 9 -0.50 -30.03 14.60
CA ILE A 9 0.06 -30.19 13.23
C ILE A 9 0.89 -28.94 12.90
N PHE A 10 2.22 -29.05 12.96
CA PHE A 10 3.25 -28.52 12.04
C PHE A 10 4.63 -28.66 12.71
N GLN A 11 5.15 -29.89 12.81
CA GLN A 11 6.59 -30.09 12.99
C GLN A 11 7.24 -29.97 11.61
N ALA A 12 8.00 -28.89 11.41
CA ALA A 12 8.91 -28.77 10.27
C ALA A 12 10.01 -29.85 10.36
N PRO A 13 10.41 -30.49 9.26
CA PRO A 13 11.47 -31.49 9.28
C PRO A 13 12.83 -30.83 9.55
N PRO A 14 13.77 -31.51 10.23
CA PRO A 14 15.10 -30.98 10.47
C PRO A 14 15.88 -30.92 9.15
N THR A 15 16.07 -29.72 8.60
CA THR A 15 16.93 -29.52 7.42
C THR A 15 18.39 -29.65 7.84
N THR A 16 19.05 -30.67 7.32
CA THR A 16 20.50 -30.87 7.42
C THR A 16 21.25 -29.74 6.71
N ARG A 17 21.86 -28.83 7.49
CA ARG A 17 22.77 -27.78 6.99
C ARG A 17 24.08 -28.40 6.50
N ARG A 18 24.31 -28.40 5.19
CA ARG A 18 25.66 -28.41 4.59
C ARG A 18 25.68 -27.51 3.36
N GLY A 19 25.93 -26.22 3.57
CA GLY A 19 26.45 -25.29 2.56
C GLY A 19 27.90 -24.95 2.91
N SER A 20 28.75 -24.76 1.91
CA SER A 20 30.13 -24.26 2.05
C SER A 20 30.11 -22.82 2.58
N ASP A 21 30.79 -22.59 3.69
CA ASP A 21 30.94 -21.28 4.34
C ASP A 21 32.16 -20.57 3.72
N ILE A 22 32.07 -19.25 3.45
CA ILE A 22 33.16 -18.37 2.94
C ILE A 22 34.45 -18.52 3.76
N PHE A 23 34.28 -18.94 5.00
CA PHE A 23 35.33 -18.94 6.01
C PHE A 23 35.84 -20.33 6.41
N GLN A 24 35.77 -21.34 5.53
CA GLN A 24 36.35 -22.65 5.82
C GLN A 24 37.89 -22.60 5.87
N ALA A 25 38.45 -22.74 7.07
CA ALA A 25 39.88 -22.98 7.25
C ALA A 25 40.26 -24.42 6.82
N PRO A 26 41.47 -24.65 6.28
CA PRO A 26 41.98 -26.01 6.08
C PRO A 26 42.17 -26.71 7.45
N PRO A 27 42.14 -28.05 7.51
CA PRO A 27 42.22 -28.79 8.77
C PRO A 27 43.55 -28.50 9.48
N THR A 28 43.47 -27.84 10.64
CA THR A 28 44.63 -27.50 11.47
C THR A 28 45.20 -28.76 12.12
N THR A 29 46.45 -29.08 11.80
CA THR A 29 47.29 -29.97 12.59
C THR A 29 47.71 -29.24 13.88
N ARG A 30 47.45 -29.86 15.04
CA ARG A 30 47.95 -29.39 16.34
C ARG A 30 49.48 -29.34 16.34
N ARG A 31 50.07 -28.17 16.64
CA ARG A 31 51.16 -27.95 17.64
C ARG A 31 51.51 -26.47 17.70
N GLY A 32 51.85 -26.00 18.89
CA GLY A 32 51.75 -24.60 19.30
C GLY A 32 52.96 -23.71 19.07
N SER A 33 52.74 -22.43 19.30
CA SER A 33 53.64 -21.47 19.95
C SER A 33 52.81 -20.23 20.29
N GLU A 34 52.88 -19.79 21.55
CA GLU A 34 52.29 -18.52 22.00
C GLU A 34 53.04 -17.35 21.34
N ALA A 35 52.29 -16.41 20.75
CA ALA A 35 52.81 -15.12 20.30
C ALA A 35 52.51 -14.04 21.37
N PRO A 36 53.38 -13.04 21.57
CA PRO A 36 53.37 -12.21 22.78
C PRO A 36 52.49 -10.95 22.68
N GLY A 37 51.81 -10.65 23.79
CA GLY A 37 51.56 -9.28 24.28
C GLY A 37 50.45 -8.45 23.61
N ILE A 38 49.19 -8.69 23.99
CA ILE A 38 48.06 -7.80 23.73
C ILE A 38 48.07 -6.66 24.75
N ALA A 39 48.09 -5.40 24.30
CA ALA A 39 47.70 -4.27 25.14
C ALA A 39 46.16 -4.19 25.16
N THR A 40 45.55 -4.72 26.22
CA THR A 40 44.09 -4.81 26.39
C THR A 40 43.54 -3.59 27.13
N GLY A 41 42.67 -2.84 26.48
CA GLY A 41 41.63 -2.05 27.15
C GLY A 41 40.30 -2.81 27.11
N PHE A 42 40.17 -3.91 27.86
CA PHE A 42 38.95 -4.57 28.41
C PHE A 42 39.09 -6.09 28.57
N ALA A 43 38.39 -6.63 29.58
CA ALA A 43 38.12 -8.05 29.79
C ALA A 43 36.91 -8.52 28.95
N THR A 44 37.02 -9.75 28.44
CA THR A 44 36.13 -10.36 27.46
C THR A 44 34.75 -10.77 28.06
N PRO A 45 33.60 -10.52 27.40
CA PRO A 45 32.25 -10.90 27.89
C PRO A 45 32.00 -12.43 27.99
N GLN A 46 31.06 -12.85 28.85
CA GLN A 46 30.84 -14.24 29.33
C GLN A 46 29.73 -15.09 28.64
N GLY A 47 29.02 -14.61 27.60
CA GLY A 47 28.02 -15.43 26.85
C GLY A 47 28.64 -16.44 25.86
N ASP A 48 27.82 -17.31 25.22
CA ASP A 48 28.24 -18.26 24.15
C ASP A 48 28.59 -17.52 22.83
N MET A 49 29.60 -16.65 22.95
CA MET A 49 30.20 -15.81 21.91
C MET A 49 31.02 -16.60 20.90
N HIS A 50 31.07 -17.94 21.00
CA HIS A 50 31.99 -18.74 20.19
C HIS A 50 31.75 -18.52 18.69
N LYS A 51 30.49 -18.44 18.24
CA LYS A 51 30.15 -18.24 16.82
C LYS A 51 30.65 -16.87 16.31
N ILE A 52 30.40 -15.80 17.07
CA ILE A 52 30.81 -14.43 16.73
C ILE A 52 32.33 -14.32 16.71
N ARG A 53 33.01 -14.81 17.76
CA ARG A 53 34.49 -14.80 17.83
C ARG A 53 35.12 -15.59 16.70
N ARG A 54 34.54 -16.73 16.33
CA ARG A 54 35.01 -17.52 15.18
C ARG A 54 34.90 -16.71 13.89
N TRP A 55 33.75 -16.07 13.65
CA TRP A 55 33.55 -15.27 12.45
C TRP A 55 34.48 -14.06 12.37
N VAL A 56 34.63 -13.32 13.47
CA VAL A 56 35.60 -12.21 13.56
C VAL A 56 37.03 -12.70 13.30
N GLY A 57 37.43 -13.82 13.90
CA GLY A 57 38.74 -14.41 13.68
C GLY A 57 38.98 -14.84 12.23
N GLN A 58 37.96 -15.37 11.56
CA GLN A 58 38.03 -15.71 10.13
C GLN A 58 38.19 -14.46 9.25
N VAL A 59 37.43 -13.40 9.53
CA VAL A 59 37.56 -12.11 8.82
C VAL A 59 38.92 -11.47 9.10
N GLN A 60 39.44 -11.57 10.31
CA GLN A 60 40.78 -11.09 10.65
C GLN A 60 41.86 -11.82 9.83
N VAL A 61 41.77 -13.14 9.70
CA VAL A 61 42.71 -13.93 8.88
C VAL A 61 42.63 -13.54 7.41
N LEU A 62 41.41 -13.37 6.88
CA LEU A 62 41.19 -13.02 5.48
C LEU A 62 41.66 -11.58 5.18
N CYS A 63 41.18 -10.61 5.94
CA CYS A 63 41.34 -9.18 5.64
C CYS A 63 42.66 -8.58 6.16
N LYS A 64 43.36 -9.27 7.08
CA LYS A 64 44.63 -8.86 7.68
C LYS A 64 44.64 -7.44 8.27
N PRO A 65 43.70 -7.06 9.15
CA PRO A 65 43.74 -5.77 9.82
C PRO A 65 44.96 -5.65 10.75
N GLN A 66 45.40 -4.42 11.01
CA GLN A 66 46.49 -4.14 11.95
C GLN A 66 46.09 -4.46 13.39
N GLN A 67 44.84 -4.13 13.73
CA GLN A 67 44.26 -4.38 15.05
C GLN A 67 42.76 -4.60 14.94
N VAL A 68 42.15 -5.16 15.99
CA VAL A 68 40.71 -5.37 16.10
C VAL A 68 40.18 -4.54 17.27
N HIS A 69 39.16 -3.72 17.01
CA HIS A 69 38.52 -2.86 18.00
C HIS A 69 37.06 -3.28 18.19
N TRP A 70 36.68 -3.60 19.43
CA TRP A 70 35.31 -3.96 19.76
C TRP A 70 34.54 -2.73 20.24
N CYS A 71 33.53 -2.33 19.48
CA CYS A 71 32.79 -1.11 19.77
C CYS A 71 31.90 -1.28 21.01
N THR A 72 32.02 -0.32 21.92
CA THR A 72 31.24 -0.24 23.16
C THR A 72 29.90 0.45 22.97
N GLY A 73 29.78 1.34 21.97
CA GLY A 73 28.62 2.21 21.75
C GLY A 73 28.56 3.42 22.69
N SER A 74 29.64 3.73 23.41
CA SER A 74 29.65 4.84 24.37
C SER A 74 29.85 6.20 23.70
N GLU A 75 29.32 7.26 24.31
CA GLU A 75 29.54 8.64 23.82
C GLU A 75 31.03 9.01 23.75
N THR A 76 31.83 8.60 24.74
CA THR A 76 33.28 8.82 24.73
C THR A 76 33.97 8.14 23.55
N GLU A 77 33.52 6.94 23.17
CA GLU A 77 34.03 6.26 21.99
C GLU A 77 33.61 6.98 20.70
N TYR A 78 32.35 7.43 20.62
CA TYR A 78 31.86 8.22 19.49
C TYR A 78 32.67 9.52 19.30
N ASP A 79 32.90 10.28 20.37
CA ASP A 79 33.67 11.52 20.35
C ASP A 79 35.12 11.27 19.93
N SER A 80 35.73 10.20 20.45
CA SER A 80 37.09 9.79 20.08
C SER A 80 37.19 9.43 18.60
N LEU A 81 36.21 8.73 18.04
CA LEU A 81 36.20 8.37 16.62
C LEU A 81 35.95 9.61 15.74
N CYS A 82 35.08 10.52 16.16
CA CYS A 82 34.87 11.79 15.47
C CYS A 82 36.14 12.65 15.47
N ALA A 83 36.88 12.69 16.59
CA ALA A 83 38.17 13.38 16.66
C ALA A 83 39.19 12.74 15.68
N GLN A 84 39.28 11.41 15.64
CA GLN A 84 40.14 10.71 14.67
C GLN A 84 39.77 11.04 13.21
N LEU A 85 38.47 11.14 12.90
CA LEU A 85 37.98 11.52 11.56
C LEU A 85 38.32 12.97 11.20
N VAL A 86 38.35 13.88 12.19
CA VAL A 86 38.81 15.27 11.98
C VAL A 86 40.32 15.30 11.74
N ASP A 87 41.10 14.59 12.56
CA ASP A 87 42.56 14.51 12.43
C ASP A 87 42.97 13.91 11.08
N SER A 88 42.20 12.95 10.56
CA SER A 88 42.44 12.34 9.24
C SER A 88 41.96 13.21 8.07
N GLY A 89 41.30 14.34 8.32
CA GLY A 89 40.70 15.20 7.29
C GLY A 89 39.43 14.66 6.64
N THR A 90 38.88 13.55 7.12
CA THR A 90 37.61 12.98 6.63
C THR A 90 36.42 13.83 7.10
N PHE A 91 36.51 14.39 8.30
CA PHE A 91 35.56 15.35 8.85
C PHE A 91 36.16 16.75 8.94
N VAL A 92 35.33 17.74 8.65
CA VAL A 92 35.53 19.12 9.04
C VAL A 92 34.60 19.40 10.21
N ARG A 93 35.15 19.80 11.36
CA ARG A 93 34.34 20.27 12.48
C ARG A 93 33.68 21.59 12.10
N LEU A 94 32.36 21.68 12.26
CA LEU A 94 31.60 22.89 11.99
C LEU A 94 31.76 23.91 13.12
N ASN A 95 31.32 25.13 12.90
CA ASN A 95 31.37 26.19 13.91
C ASN A 95 30.53 25.81 15.12
N GLU A 96 31.18 25.66 16.28
CA GLU A 96 30.55 25.21 17.53
C GLU A 96 29.42 26.14 18.03
N GLN A 97 29.42 27.42 17.66
CA GLN A 97 28.35 28.35 18.02
C GLN A 97 27.10 28.21 17.14
N LEU A 98 27.27 27.73 15.91
CA LEU A 98 26.19 27.59 14.93
C LEU A 98 25.65 26.16 14.90
N ARG A 99 26.56 25.17 14.96
CA ARG A 99 26.29 23.73 14.89
C ARG A 99 27.13 22.97 15.93
N PRO A 100 26.78 23.06 17.22
CA PRO A 100 27.47 22.31 18.28
C PRO A 100 27.65 20.83 17.94
N ASN A 101 28.84 20.30 18.22
CA ASN A 101 29.22 18.90 18.03
C ASN A 101 28.83 18.31 16.65
N SER A 102 28.96 19.09 15.58
CA SER A 102 28.54 18.69 14.23
C SER A 102 29.69 18.72 13.24
N TYR A 103 29.58 17.88 12.21
CA TYR A 103 30.68 17.59 11.30
C TYR A 103 30.21 17.60 9.85
N LEU A 104 31.07 18.07 8.95
CA LEU A 104 30.90 17.97 7.51
C LEU A 104 31.85 16.91 6.96
N CYS A 105 31.30 15.96 6.21
CA CYS A 105 32.03 14.97 5.44
C CYS A 105 31.89 15.25 3.94
N ARG A 106 33.00 15.15 3.21
CA ARG A 106 33.01 15.18 1.74
C ARG A 106 33.48 13.84 1.23
N THR A 107 32.66 13.18 0.43
CA THR A 107 33.01 11.90 -0.17
C THR A 107 33.82 12.12 -1.44
N ASP A 108 34.48 11.06 -1.94
CA ASP A 108 34.95 11.06 -3.32
C ASP A 108 33.75 11.28 -4.26
N HIS A 109 33.92 12.06 -5.33
CA HIS A 109 32.87 12.37 -6.31
C HIS A 109 32.29 11.14 -7.02
N ARG A 110 32.98 10.00 -6.95
CA ARG A 110 32.52 8.70 -7.47
C ARG A 110 31.79 7.88 -6.40
N ASP A 111 31.77 8.30 -5.13
CA ASP A 111 31.16 7.62 -3.97
C ASP A 111 30.02 8.41 -3.31
N VAL A 112 29.06 8.86 -4.11
CA VAL A 112 28.05 9.86 -3.68
C VAL A 112 26.64 9.29 -3.52
N GLU A 113 26.45 8.00 -3.78
CA GLU A 113 25.16 7.32 -3.72
C GLU A 113 25.31 5.80 -3.52
N GLU A 114 24.18 5.12 -3.33
CA GLU A 114 24.16 3.67 -3.25
C GLU A 114 24.45 3.06 -4.62
N ASP A 115 25.46 2.21 -4.69
CA ASP A 115 25.84 1.53 -5.93
C ASP A 115 24.92 0.34 -6.21
N MET A 116 23.75 0.66 -6.77
CA MET A 116 22.75 -0.34 -7.17
C MET A 116 23.22 -1.17 -8.36
N ASP A 117 24.13 -0.64 -9.17
CA ASP A 117 24.64 -1.33 -10.35
C ASP A 117 25.57 -2.48 -10.00
N SER A 118 26.38 -2.33 -8.97
CA SER A 118 27.28 -3.37 -8.45
C SER A 118 26.64 -4.18 -7.31
N THR A 119 25.35 -4.01 -7.04
CA THR A 119 24.61 -4.76 -6.01
C THR A 119 23.96 -6.00 -6.59
N VAL A 120 24.30 -7.18 -6.04
CA VAL A 120 23.73 -8.48 -6.44
C VAL A 120 23.08 -9.21 -5.26
N ILE A 121 22.00 -9.94 -5.56
CA ILE A 121 21.32 -10.82 -4.61
C ILE A 121 21.69 -12.26 -4.92
N CYS A 122 22.20 -12.97 -3.91
CA CYS A 122 22.73 -14.31 -4.02
C CYS A 122 21.77 -15.32 -3.37
N THR A 123 20.58 -15.48 -3.95
CA THR A 123 19.67 -16.58 -3.63
C THR A 123 20.14 -17.90 -4.25
N LYS A 124 19.63 -19.03 -3.76
CA LYS A 124 19.93 -20.38 -4.31
C LYS A 124 19.74 -20.51 -5.81
N SER A 125 18.75 -19.83 -6.37
CA SER A 125 18.49 -19.79 -7.81
C SER A 125 18.04 -18.41 -8.25
N SER A 126 18.28 -18.07 -9.52
CA SER A 126 17.82 -16.81 -10.11
C SER A 126 16.30 -16.67 -10.04
N SER A 127 15.57 -17.78 -10.05
CA SER A 127 14.11 -17.79 -9.95
C SER A 127 13.56 -17.38 -8.59
N GLU A 128 14.39 -17.37 -7.54
CA GLU A 128 14.07 -16.94 -6.17
C GLU A 128 14.40 -15.47 -5.92
N CYS A 129 15.22 -14.87 -6.78
CA CYS A 129 15.53 -13.45 -6.73
C CYS A 129 14.34 -12.65 -7.26
N ASN A 130 14.13 -11.47 -6.68
CA ASN A 130 13.17 -10.52 -7.20
C ASN A 130 13.54 -10.10 -8.64
N GLU A 131 12.52 -9.97 -9.48
CA GLU A 131 12.61 -9.67 -10.90
C GLU A 131 13.25 -8.31 -11.20
N THR A 132 13.19 -7.38 -10.25
CA THR A 132 13.77 -6.04 -10.35
C THR A 132 15.23 -5.98 -9.88
N ARG A 133 15.81 -7.12 -9.46
CA ARG A 133 17.15 -7.19 -8.86
C ARG A 133 18.11 -8.03 -9.69
N LYS A 134 19.41 -7.70 -9.61
CA LYS A 134 20.48 -8.47 -10.24
C LYS A 134 20.76 -9.71 -9.39
N TRP A 135 20.54 -10.89 -9.95
CA TRP A 135 20.95 -12.15 -9.31
C TRP A 135 22.39 -12.51 -9.69
N ALA A 136 23.13 -13.10 -8.76
CA ALA A 136 24.43 -13.73 -9.03
C ALA A 136 24.55 -15.05 -8.28
N ASP A 137 25.25 -16.02 -8.88
CA ASP A 137 25.51 -17.30 -8.26
C ASP A 137 26.23 -17.10 -6.91
N PRO A 138 25.70 -17.66 -5.79
CA PRO A 138 26.29 -17.47 -4.48
C PRO A 138 27.74 -17.93 -4.39
N GLU A 139 28.06 -19.13 -4.89
CA GLU A 139 29.40 -19.72 -4.74
C GLU A 139 30.45 -19.01 -5.59
N VAL A 140 30.08 -18.58 -6.81
CA VAL A 140 30.95 -17.73 -7.65
C VAL A 140 31.19 -16.38 -6.96
N THR A 141 30.13 -15.76 -6.45
CA THR A 141 30.20 -14.46 -5.79
C THR A 141 31.07 -14.52 -4.53
N ARG A 142 30.99 -15.59 -3.74
CA ARG A 142 31.88 -15.83 -2.59
C ARG A 142 33.35 -15.81 -3.00
N ARG A 143 33.74 -16.60 -3.99
CA ARG A 143 35.14 -16.70 -4.44
C ARG A 143 35.70 -15.37 -4.92
N GLU A 144 34.88 -14.60 -5.64
CA GLU A 144 35.26 -13.26 -6.10
C GLU A 144 35.44 -12.28 -4.93
N LEU A 145 34.54 -12.33 -3.93
CA LEU A 145 34.64 -11.50 -2.74
C LEU A 145 35.80 -11.91 -1.84
N GLU A 146 36.08 -13.21 -1.68
CA GLU A 146 37.25 -13.71 -0.95
C GLU A 146 38.55 -13.14 -1.55
N GLY A 147 38.67 -13.14 -2.88
CA GLY A 147 39.80 -12.53 -3.57
C GLY A 147 39.92 -11.03 -3.32
N SER A 148 38.79 -10.31 -3.32
CA SER A 148 38.75 -8.86 -3.08
C SER A 148 39.05 -8.49 -1.62
N LEU A 149 38.56 -9.30 -0.67
CA LEU A 149 38.71 -9.10 0.77
C LEU A 149 40.10 -9.53 1.28
N ALA A 150 40.82 -10.37 0.54
CA ALA A 150 42.12 -10.87 0.96
C ALA A 150 43.12 -9.72 1.19
N GLY A 151 43.47 -9.48 2.46
CA GLY A 151 44.40 -8.42 2.86
C GLY A 151 43.89 -7.00 2.69
N CYS A 152 42.59 -6.79 2.46
CA CYS A 152 42.03 -5.47 2.15
C CYS A 152 42.11 -4.45 3.30
N MET A 153 42.31 -4.91 4.54
CA MET A 153 42.37 -4.08 5.75
C MET A 153 43.79 -3.88 6.29
N GLN A 154 44.84 -4.24 5.54
CA GLN A 154 46.22 -4.02 5.99
C GLN A 154 46.45 -2.56 6.35
N GLY A 155 47.09 -2.32 7.51
CA GLY A 155 47.30 -0.97 8.05
C GLY A 155 46.04 -0.27 8.60
N ARG A 156 44.88 -0.94 8.62
CA ARG A 156 43.62 -0.41 9.16
C ARG A 156 43.16 -1.17 10.40
N THR A 157 42.29 -0.52 11.18
CA THR A 157 41.60 -1.14 12.31
C THR A 157 40.36 -1.86 11.82
N LEU A 158 40.15 -3.12 12.21
CA LEU A 158 38.88 -3.81 12.05
C LEU A 158 37.99 -3.49 13.25
N PHE A 159 36.94 -2.71 13.04
CA PHE A 159 35.90 -2.45 14.02
C PHE A 159 34.86 -3.57 14.03
N VAL A 160 34.48 -4.02 15.22
CA VAL A 160 33.43 -5.01 15.47
C VAL A 160 32.28 -4.33 16.21
N LEU A 161 31.13 -4.24 15.57
CA LEU A 161 29.99 -3.45 16.03
C LEU A 161 28.78 -4.37 16.29
N PRO A 162 28.49 -4.67 17.56
CA PRO A 162 27.21 -5.26 17.93
C PRO A 162 26.11 -4.21 17.85
N PHE A 163 25.02 -4.53 17.16
CA PHE A 163 23.88 -3.64 17.00
C PHE A 163 22.56 -4.39 17.04
N VAL A 164 21.48 -3.65 17.29
CA VAL A 164 20.09 -4.15 17.25
C VAL A 164 19.30 -3.28 16.28
N LEU A 165 18.56 -3.93 15.39
CA LEU A 165 17.43 -3.29 14.72
C LEU A 165 16.17 -3.48 15.58
N GLY A 166 15.48 -2.38 15.87
CA GLY A 166 14.28 -2.36 16.69
C GLY A 166 14.54 -2.02 18.16
N PRO A 167 13.47 -1.98 18.99
CA PRO A 167 13.58 -1.73 20.41
C PRO A 167 14.36 -2.81 21.15
N VAL A 168 15.36 -2.39 21.93
CA VAL A 168 16.13 -3.32 22.76
C VAL A 168 15.17 -4.05 23.71
N GLY A 169 15.17 -5.38 23.70
CA GLY A 169 14.27 -6.22 24.51
C GLY A 169 13.01 -6.71 23.79
N SER A 170 12.66 -6.15 22.63
CA SER A 170 11.52 -6.64 21.82
C SER A 170 11.80 -8.03 21.26
N GLN A 171 10.79 -8.91 21.29
CA GLN A 171 10.82 -10.22 20.62
C GLN A 171 10.95 -10.13 19.10
N TYR A 172 10.67 -8.96 18.51
CA TYR A 172 10.77 -8.76 17.07
C TYR A 172 12.15 -8.22 16.65
N SER A 173 12.94 -7.71 17.61
CA SER A 173 14.25 -7.11 17.37
C SER A 173 15.22 -8.09 16.74
N GLN A 174 16.04 -7.58 15.81
CA GLN A 174 17.02 -8.38 15.09
C GLN A 174 18.42 -7.98 15.54
N LEU A 175 19.13 -8.96 16.12
CA LEU A 175 20.52 -8.81 16.55
C LEU A 175 21.46 -8.90 15.34
N GLY A 176 22.46 -8.03 15.31
CA GLY A 176 23.45 -8.01 14.23
C GLY A 176 24.87 -7.70 14.70
N ILE A 177 25.84 -8.15 13.91
CA ILE A 177 27.25 -7.76 14.01
C ILE A 177 27.69 -7.16 12.67
N ALA A 178 28.17 -5.93 12.70
CA ALA A 178 28.82 -5.30 11.56
C ALA A 178 30.34 -5.27 11.77
N LEU A 179 31.08 -5.61 10.72
CA LEU A 179 32.54 -5.60 10.65
C LEU A 179 32.95 -4.56 9.62
N THR A 180 33.79 -3.60 10.00
CA THR A 180 34.23 -2.55 9.07
C THR A 180 35.62 -2.04 9.39
N ASP A 181 36.33 -1.55 8.39
CA ASP A 181 37.57 -0.79 8.52
C ASP A 181 37.41 0.74 8.44
N SER A 182 36.16 1.24 8.43
CA SER A 182 35.83 2.66 8.26
C SER A 182 35.23 3.26 9.54
N PRO A 183 35.94 4.16 10.25
CA PRO A 183 35.39 4.83 11.43
C PRO A 183 34.17 5.70 11.10
N TYR A 184 34.05 6.21 9.86
CA TYR A 184 32.86 6.92 9.39
C TYR A 184 31.60 6.04 9.44
N VAL A 185 31.73 4.78 9.01
CA VAL A 185 30.62 3.81 9.07
C VAL A 185 30.25 3.53 10.53
N VAL A 186 31.23 3.48 11.43
CA VAL A 186 30.99 3.25 12.86
C VAL A 186 30.14 4.35 13.48
N VAL A 187 30.54 5.61 13.33
CA VAL A 187 29.81 6.74 13.93
C VAL A 187 28.40 6.90 13.36
N ASN A 188 28.21 6.64 12.06
CA ASN A 188 26.87 6.63 11.45
C ASN A 188 26.00 5.48 11.98
N MET A 189 26.57 4.27 12.12
CA MET A 189 25.85 3.13 12.70
C MET A 189 25.43 3.39 14.16
N MET A 190 26.27 4.07 14.95
CA MET A 190 25.96 4.47 16.33
C MET A 190 24.80 5.48 16.43
N LEU A 191 24.61 6.33 15.42
CA LEU A 191 23.46 7.24 15.36
C LEU A 191 22.18 6.54 14.88
N ILE A 192 22.31 5.62 13.91
CA ILE A 192 21.17 5.01 13.20
C ILE A 192 20.60 3.80 13.93
N TYR A 193 21.41 3.05 14.69
CA TYR A 193 20.99 1.85 15.41
C TYR A 193 21.43 1.90 16.87
N HIS A 194 20.79 1.08 17.71
CA HIS A 194 21.31 0.84 19.05
C HIS A 194 22.56 -0.01 18.92
N VAL A 195 23.72 0.56 19.27
CA VAL A 195 25.03 -0.10 19.24
C VAL A 195 25.53 -0.25 20.67
N GLY A 196 26.13 -1.40 20.98
CA GLY A 196 26.94 -1.49 22.20
C GLY A 196 27.14 -2.88 22.77
N LYS A 197 28.03 -2.96 23.76
CA LYS A 197 28.46 -4.23 24.37
C LYS A 197 27.32 -5.01 25.03
N ASN A 198 26.35 -4.32 25.62
CA ASN A 198 25.24 -4.94 26.36
C ASN A 198 24.36 -5.81 25.44
N ILE A 199 24.37 -5.53 24.13
CA ILE A 199 23.68 -6.32 23.11
C ILE A 199 24.25 -7.74 23.01
N LEU A 200 25.57 -7.88 23.17
CA LEU A 200 26.23 -9.18 23.18
C LEU A 200 25.90 -9.99 24.43
N GLU A 201 25.59 -9.32 25.54
CA GLU A 201 25.22 -9.97 26.80
C GLU A 201 23.82 -10.58 26.74
N SER A 202 22.93 -10.01 25.92
CA SER A 202 21.60 -10.57 25.64
C SER A 202 21.59 -11.70 24.60
N TYR A 203 22.71 -11.96 23.91
CA TYR A 203 22.77 -13.02 22.89
C TYR A 203 23.00 -14.40 23.54
N ASP A 204 21.99 -15.26 23.46
CA ASP A 204 21.98 -16.60 24.05
C ASP A 204 22.54 -17.70 23.12
N GLY A 205 22.93 -17.34 21.89
CA GLY A 205 23.47 -18.26 20.89
C GLY A 205 22.44 -19.12 20.16
N SER A 206 21.14 -18.98 20.48
CA SER A 206 20.03 -19.78 19.97
C SER A 206 19.41 -19.22 18.69
N GLU A 207 19.48 -17.90 18.48
CA GLU A 207 18.83 -17.19 17.36
C GLU A 207 19.72 -16.95 16.13
N GLY A 208 19.09 -16.53 15.02
CA GLY A 208 19.76 -16.04 13.82
C GLY A 208 20.44 -14.69 14.07
N LEU A 209 21.64 -14.50 13.51
CA LEU A 209 22.45 -13.31 13.71
C LEU A 209 22.70 -12.63 12.36
N LEU A 210 22.26 -11.38 12.21
CA LEU A 210 22.55 -10.60 11.01
C LEU A 210 24.05 -10.26 10.97
N ARG A 211 24.67 -10.44 9.80
CA ARG A 211 26.09 -10.23 9.60
C ARG A 211 26.31 -9.23 8.47
N ILE A 212 27.09 -8.19 8.76
CA ILE A 212 27.52 -7.21 7.76
C ILE A 212 29.03 -7.22 7.74
N LEU A 213 29.63 -7.44 6.57
CA LEU A 213 31.06 -7.25 6.35
C LEU A 213 31.26 -6.11 5.35
N HIS A 214 31.94 -5.06 5.79
CA HIS A 214 32.26 -3.90 4.98
C HIS A 214 33.78 -3.68 4.96
N SER A 215 34.32 -3.31 3.81
CA SER A 215 35.68 -2.75 3.70
C SER A 215 35.72 -1.64 2.66
N VAL A 216 36.47 -0.58 2.96
CA VAL A 216 36.83 0.45 1.96
C VAL A 216 37.70 -0.11 0.83
N GLY A 217 38.37 -1.25 1.06
CA GLY A 217 39.17 -1.95 0.06
C GLY A 217 40.49 -1.28 -0.29
N THR A 218 41.01 -0.41 0.58
CA THR A 218 42.23 0.38 0.32
C THR A 218 43.26 0.16 1.43
N PRO A 219 44.03 -0.94 1.38
CA PRO A 219 45.06 -1.20 2.39
C PRO A 219 46.10 -0.08 2.41
N ILE A 220 46.66 0.18 3.59
CA ILE A 220 47.67 1.22 3.83
C ILE A 220 49.03 0.55 3.96
N GLU A 221 49.92 0.88 3.03
CA GLU A 221 51.30 0.41 3.08
C GLU A 221 52.07 1.04 4.27
N PRO A 222 53.04 0.34 4.87
CA PRO A 222 53.84 0.90 5.96
C PRO A 222 54.48 2.25 5.60
N GLY A 223 54.13 3.31 6.34
CA GLY A 223 54.64 4.66 6.12
C GLY A 223 53.87 5.52 5.12
N ALA A 224 52.83 4.97 4.47
CA ALA A 224 51.90 5.75 3.66
C ALA A 224 50.92 6.53 4.55
N VAL A 225 50.50 7.72 4.09
CA VAL A 225 49.46 8.52 4.74
C VAL A 225 48.12 8.08 4.18
N ASP A 226 47.16 7.81 5.08
CA ASP A 226 45.79 7.49 4.66
C ASP A 226 45.14 8.68 3.96
N VAL A 227 44.32 8.41 2.95
CA VAL A 227 43.63 9.46 2.20
C VAL A 227 42.26 9.75 2.82
N PRO A 228 41.84 11.03 2.93
CA PRO A 228 40.47 11.37 3.27
C PRO A 228 39.51 10.72 2.26
N TRP A 229 38.59 9.89 2.75
CA TRP A 229 37.63 9.12 1.94
C TRP A 229 38.23 8.31 0.78
N PRO A 230 38.83 7.14 1.03
CA PRO A 230 39.41 6.32 -0.03
C PRO A 230 38.37 5.79 -1.02
N TYR A 231 38.71 5.84 -2.31
CA TYR A 231 37.91 5.27 -3.39
C TYR A 231 38.54 3.98 -3.93
N ASN A 232 37.74 2.92 -4.05
CA ASN A 232 38.10 1.71 -4.78
C ASN A 232 37.13 1.51 -5.95
N ALA A 233 37.67 1.29 -7.16
CA ALA A 233 36.87 1.08 -8.37
C ALA A 233 36.27 -0.33 -8.49
N ALA A 234 36.84 -1.33 -7.80
CA ALA A 234 36.40 -2.72 -7.83
C ALA A 234 35.23 -2.97 -6.87
N ARG A 235 34.23 -2.08 -6.88
CA ARG A 235 33.12 -2.10 -5.92
C ARG A 235 32.24 -3.30 -6.12
N LYS A 236 31.74 -3.83 -5.01
CA LYS A 236 30.76 -4.90 -5.04
C LYS A 236 29.94 -4.92 -3.78
N THR A 237 28.62 -5.06 -3.92
CA THR A 237 27.73 -5.39 -2.81
C THR A 237 27.05 -6.71 -3.11
N ALA A 238 27.12 -7.67 -2.19
CA ALA A 238 26.43 -8.94 -2.29
C ALA A 238 25.59 -9.18 -1.04
N ILE A 239 24.33 -9.55 -1.25
CA ILE A 239 23.40 -9.91 -0.18
C ILE A 239 23.13 -11.41 -0.31
N PHE A 240 23.32 -12.15 0.77
CA PHE A 240 23.07 -13.60 0.88
C PHE A 240 21.88 -13.81 1.83
N PRO A 241 20.63 -13.78 1.31
CA PRO A 241 19.43 -13.80 2.13
C PRO A 241 19.34 -15.00 3.07
N GLU A 242 19.73 -16.19 2.62
CA GLU A 242 19.64 -17.46 3.34
C GLU A 242 20.66 -17.59 4.49
N GLU A 243 21.63 -16.68 4.54
CA GLU A 243 22.72 -16.65 5.52
C GLU A 243 22.69 -15.44 6.44
N ASP A 244 21.71 -14.56 6.24
CA ASP A 244 21.60 -13.30 6.96
C ASP A 244 22.88 -12.46 6.85
N LEU A 245 23.52 -12.50 5.67
CA LEU A 245 24.83 -11.93 5.43
C LEU A 245 24.77 -10.90 4.29
N ALA A 246 25.31 -9.71 4.53
CA ALA A 246 25.60 -8.74 3.49
C ALA A 246 27.08 -8.38 3.50
N ILE A 247 27.69 -8.32 2.32
CA ILE A 247 29.08 -7.93 2.12
C ILE A 247 29.12 -6.72 1.19
N ARG A 248 29.82 -5.65 1.59
CA ARG A 248 30.09 -4.49 0.74
C ARG A 248 31.58 -4.18 0.70
N PHE A 249 32.10 -4.02 -0.50
CA PHE A 249 33.50 -3.71 -0.77
C PHE A 249 33.61 -2.46 -1.63
N GLY A 250 34.43 -1.48 -1.21
CA GLY A 250 34.81 -0.30 -2.00
C GLY A 250 33.87 0.90 -1.97
N ASN A 251 32.77 0.85 -1.22
CA ASN A 251 31.81 1.95 -1.03
C ASN A 251 31.40 2.01 0.46
N SER A 252 31.57 3.18 1.09
CA SER A 252 31.20 3.43 2.50
C SER A 252 29.88 4.19 2.68
N TRP A 253 29.33 4.78 1.62
CA TRP A 253 28.07 5.49 1.67
C TRP A 253 26.89 4.52 1.89
N GLY A 254 26.00 4.85 2.82
CA GLY A 254 24.77 4.09 3.04
C GLY A 254 24.94 2.65 3.56
N VAL A 255 26.10 2.26 4.13
CA VAL A 255 26.34 0.89 4.64
C VAL A 255 25.28 0.44 5.67
N HIS A 256 24.74 1.37 6.46
CA HIS A 256 23.69 1.11 7.42
C HIS A 256 22.42 0.50 6.78
N ARG A 257 22.17 0.72 5.49
CA ARG A 257 21.01 0.18 4.75
C ARG A 257 21.10 -1.34 4.55
N LEU A 258 22.30 -1.92 4.55
CA LEU A 258 22.50 -3.36 4.41
C LEU A 258 21.76 -4.17 5.48
N ALA A 259 21.69 -3.63 6.70
CA ALA A 259 20.96 -4.23 7.80
C ALA A 259 19.45 -4.36 7.49
N ALA A 260 18.87 -3.35 6.83
CA ALA A 260 17.46 -3.34 6.46
C ALA A 260 17.15 -4.39 5.38
N TYR A 261 18.03 -4.58 4.39
CA TYR A 261 17.87 -5.64 3.39
C TYR A 261 17.87 -7.02 4.05
N CYS A 262 18.86 -7.32 4.90
CA CYS A 262 18.91 -8.59 5.61
C CYS A 262 17.65 -8.81 6.48
N ALA A 263 17.23 -7.78 7.22
CA ALA A 263 16.01 -7.84 8.03
C ALA A 263 14.75 -8.10 7.18
N ALA A 264 14.66 -7.57 5.96
CA ALA A 264 13.54 -7.85 5.05
C ALA A 264 13.48 -9.33 4.63
N SER A 265 14.62 -10.00 4.47
CA SER A 265 14.64 -11.44 4.21
C SER A 265 14.20 -12.25 5.43
N VAL A 266 14.67 -11.88 6.63
CA VAL A 266 14.26 -12.51 7.88
C VAL A 266 12.75 -12.38 8.09
N ALA A 267 12.22 -11.17 7.87
CA ALA A 267 10.80 -10.86 7.97
C ALA A 267 9.95 -11.83 7.14
N HIS A 268 10.31 -11.96 5.86
CA HIS A 268 9.62 -12.86 4.94
C HIS A 268 9.61 -14.31 5.44
N ARG A 269 10.75 -14.83 5.92
CA ARG A 269 10.82 -16.20 6.45
C ARG A 269 10.08 -16.41 7.76
N GLN A 270 9.94 -15.36 8.56
CA GLN A 270 9.26 -15.39 9.86
C GLN A 270 7.78 -14.97 9.78
N GLY A 271 7.27 -14.60 8.61
CA GLY A 271 5.85 -14.30 8.39
C GLY A 271 5.41 -12.90 8.82
N TRP A 272 6.33 -11.94 8.92
CA TRP A 272 6.03 -10.52 9.14
C TRP A 272 6.59 -9.67 8.00
N ILE A 273 6.21 -8.39 7.93
CA ILE A 273 6.56 -7.52 6.79
C ILE A 273 7.60 -6.48 7.21
N SER A 274 8.71 -6.41 6.48
CA SER A 274 9.58 -5.23 6.50
C SER A 274 9.18 -4.29 5.38
N ALA A 275 8.78 -3.07 5.73
CA ALA A 275 8.27 -2.07 4.80
C ALA A 275 9.12 -0.79 4.84
N LYS A 276 9.34 -0.20 3.66
CA LYS A 276 9.93 1.14 3.52
C LYS A 276 8.86 2.20 3.73
N SER A 277 8.63 2.54 4.99
CA SER A 277 7.47 3.33 5.43
C SER A 277 7.81 4.26 6.57
N LEU A 278 7.14 5.41 6.63
CA LEU A 278 7.09 6.21 7.85
C LEU A 278 5.99 5.69 8.79
N ILE A 279 6.15 5.98 10.08
CA ILE A 279 5.12 5.81 11.10
C ILE A 279 4.99 7.15 11.81
N LEU A 280 3.76 7.65 11.86
CA LEU A 280 3.43 8.85 12.63
C LEU A 280 2.20 8.61 13.49
N SER A 281 2.14 9.29 14.64
CA SER A 281 0.91 9.44 15.39
C SER A 281 0.20 10.73 14.98
N VAL A 282 -1.13 10.71 15.00
CA VAL A 282 -1.98 11.87 14.77
C VAL A 282 -2.90 11.99 15.97
N SER A 283 -3.01 13.19 16.54
CA SER A 283 -3.97 13.46 17.60
C SER A 283 -4.76 14.72 17.27
N GLY A 284 -6.08 14.62 17.39
CA GLY A 284 -6.99 15.76 17.23
C GLY A 284 -7.34 16.40 18.57
N PRO A 285 -8.33 17.34 18.58
CA PRO A 285 -8.70 18.09 19.78
C PRO A 285 -9.25 17.27 20.96
N GLN A 286 -9.64 16.01 20.71
CA GLN A 286 -10.11 15.08 21.74
C GLN A 286 -8.95 14.26 22.36
N GLU A 287 -7.71 14.53 21.97
CA GLU A 287 -6.48 13.86 22.42
C GLU A 287 -6.45 12.34 22.16
N GLN A 288 -7.38 11.82 21.35
CA GLN A 288 -7.28 10.46 20.84
C GLN A 288 -6.10 10.37 19.88
N LYS A 289 -5.18 9.45 20.18
CA LYS A 289 -3.98 9.19 19.38
C LYS A 289 -4.20 8.02 18.45
N ASP A 290 -4.06 8.26 17.16
CA ASP A 290 -4.14 7.26 16.09
C ASP A 290 -2.77 7.12 15.41
N TYR A 291 -2.38 5.89 15.06
CA TYR A 291 -1.10 5.65 14.38
C TYR A 291 -1.32 5.31 12.91
N VAL A 292 -0.52 5.95 12.06
CA VAL A 292 -0.58 5.81 10.61
C VAL A 292 0.75 5.28 10.10
N CYS A 293 0.69 4.16 9.36
CA CYS A 293 1.80 3.65 8.58
C CYS A 293 1.66 4.18 7.16
N ALA A 294 2.63 4.95 6.67
CA ALA A 294 2.56 5.51 5.32
C ALA A 294 3.76 5.10 4.45
N LEU A 295 3.46 4.59 3.25
CA LEU A 295 4.45 4.13 2.28
C LEU A 295 4.42 5.09 1.10
N LEU A 296 5.47 5.89 0.95
CA LEU A 296 5.62 6.83 -0.16
C LEU A 296 6.98 6.62 -0.85
N PRO A 297 7.05 6.62 -2.19
CA PRO A 297 8.31 6.55 -2.93
C PRO A 297 9.32 7.65 -2.58
N PRO A 298 10.59 7.53 -2.98
CA PRO A 298 11.54 8.65 -2.98
C PRO A 298 10.95 9.89 -3.67
N GLY A 299 11.33 11.09 -3.20
CA GLY A 299 10.81 12.36 -3.73
C GLY A 299 9.37 12.72 -3.33
N CYS A 300 8.64 11.82 -2.66
CA CYS A 300 7.25 12.07 -2.23
C CYS A 300 7.12 12.66 -0.80
N GLY A 301 8.24 13.05 -0.16
CA GLY A 301 8.23 13.79 1.12
C GLY A 301 8.00 12.94 2.37
N LYS A 302 8.51 11.70 2.43
CA LYS A 302 8.37 10.81 3.60
C LYS A 302 8.75 11.48 4.93
N THR A 303 9.99 11.92 5.05
CA THR A 303 10.51 12.54 6.29
C THR A 303 9.80 13.85 6.60
N SER A 304 9.41 14.62 5.57
CA SER A 304 8.60 15.83 5.72
C SER A 304 7.23 15.53 6.34
N LEU A 305 6.61 14.40 6.00
CA LEU A 305 5.35 13.96 6.60
C LEU A 305 5.55 13.39 8.01
N ALA A 306 6.58 12.58 8.22
CA ALA A 306 6.89 11.98 9.53
C ALA A 306 7.22 13.04 10.60
N THR A 307 7.84 14.15 10.17
CA THR A 307 8.24 15.28 11.02
C THR A 307 7.37 16.52 10.80
N MET A 308 6.14 16.34 10.29
CA MET A 308 5.26 17.44 9.92
C MET A 308 4.85 18.28 11.13
N VAL A 309 4.95 19.61 11.00
CA VAL A 309 4.33 20.55 11.94
C VAL A 309 2.94 20.91 11.40
N PRO A 310 1.84 20.54 12.10
CA PRO A 310 0.47 20.81 11.64
C PRO A 310 0.17 22.29 11.44
N SER A 311 -0.55 22.63 10.36
CA SER A 311 -1.01 23.99 10.07
C SER A 311 -2.33 24.37 10.75
N ILE A 312 -3.05 23.40 11.33
CA ILE A 312 -4.36 23.62 11.97
C ILE A 312 -4.26 23.46 13.48
N ALA A 313 -4.93 24.35 14.22
CA ALA A 313 -4.92 24.34 15.68
C ALA A 313 -5.63 23.10 16.26
N GLY A 314 -5.11 22.60 17.38
CA GLY A 314 -5.66 21.43 18.08
C GLY A 314 -5.32 20.08 17.46
N TRP A 315 -4.48 20.06 16.42
CA TRP A 315 -3.92 18.83 15.85
C TRP A 315 -2.43 18.75 16.12
N SER A 316 -1.94 17.56 16.46
CA SER A 316 -0.53 17.26 16.67
C SER A 316 -0.11 16.01 15.92
N VAL A 317 1.17 15.94 15.57
CA VAL A 317 1.81 14.77 14.96
C VAL A 317 2.98 14.34 15.83
N GLY A 318 3.15 13.04 16.03
CA GLY A 318 4.32 12.45 16.66
C GLY A 318 5.10 11.59 15.67
N CYS A 319 6.41 11.82 15.55
CA CYS A 319 7.29 11.02 14.70
C CYS A 319 7.64 9.71 15.40
N ILE A 320 7.43 8.56 14.75
CA ILE A 320 7.92 7.26 15.24
C ILE A 320 9.03 6.73 14.33
N SER A 321 8.82 6.78 13.01
CA SER A 321 9.79 6.38 11.99
C SER A 321 9.57 7.21 10.73
N ASP A 322 10.63 7.48 9.98
CA ASP A 322 10.61 8.23 8.72
C ASP A 322 10.86 7.37 7.47
N GLU A 323 11.46 6.18 7.59
CA GLU A 323 11.88 5.39 6.44
C GLU A 323 11.63 3.88 6.54
N GLY A 324 11.46 3.30 7.73
CA GLY A 324 11.28 1.85 7.90
C GLY A 324 10.27 1.46 8.98
N ALA A 325 9.48 0.42 8.72
CA ALA A 325 8.65 -0.22 9.72
C ALA A 325 8.68 -1.74 9.58
N TRP A 326 8.62 -2.43 10.70
CA TRP A 326 8.24 -3.83 10.73
C TRP A 326 6.78 -3.95 11.13
N LEU A 327 5.99 -4.58 10.27
CA LEU A 327 4.57 -4.78 10.46
C LEU A 327 4.31 -6.21 10.90
N VAL A 328 3.79 -6.34 12.11
CA VAL A 328 3.56 -7.60 12.80
C VAL A 328 2.10 -7.69 13.26
N ILE A 329 1.60 -8.90 13.46
CA ILE A 329 0.30 -9.11 14.09
C ILE A 329 0.54 -9.19 15.59
N GLY A 330 -0.03 -8.24 16.33
CA GLY A 330 0.03 -8.23 17.78
C GLY A 330 -0.86 -9.30 18.41
N GLU A 331 -0.67 -9.54 19.71
CA GLU A 331 -1.51 -10.46 20.50
C GLU A 331 -3.00 -10.05 20.54
N ASP A 332 -3.31 -8.79 20.22
CA ASP A 332 -4.66 -8.24 20.11
C ASP A 332 -5.27 -8.41 18.69
N ASP A 333 -4.64 -9.22 17.84
CA ASP A 333 -4.93 -9.43 16.41
C ASP A 333 -4.99 -8.12 15.59
N ARG A 334 -4.26 -7.08 16.01
CA ARG A 334 -4.11 -5.84 15.25
C ARG A 334 -2.77 -5.80 14.56
N LEU A 335 -2.74 -5.11 13.42
CA LEU A 335 -1.47 -4.78 12.76
C LEU A 335 -0.73 -3.77 13.63
N ARG A 336 0.49 -4.11 14.04
CA ARG A 336 1.38 -3.23 14.81
C ARG A 336 2.61 -2.89 14.01
N ALA A 337 3.14 -1.69 14.21
CA ALA A 337 4.36 -1.23 13.55
C ALA A 337 5.47 -0.95 14.55
N ILE A 338 6.67 -1.38 14.21
CA ILE A 338 7.89 -1.23 15.02
C ILE A 338 8.90 -0.44 14.20
N ASN A 339 9.50 0.60 14.79
CA ASN A 339 10.62 1.30 14.17
C ASN A 339 11.90 0.48 14.36
N PRO A 340 12.56 0.03 13.28
CA PRO A 340 13.81 -0.71 13.38
C PRO A 340 15.04 0.16 13.70
N ARG A 341 14.91 1.50 13.74
CA ARG A 341 16.04 2.44 13.84
C ARG A 341 16.02 3.30 15.10
N ALA A 342 17.19 3.84 15.43
CA ALA A 342 17.45 4.79 16.50
C ALA A 342 17.79 6.22 15.99
N GLY A 343 17.95 6.39 14.67
CA GLY A 343 18.34 7.65 14.03
C GLY A 343 17.65 7.91 12.70
N LEU A 344 17.84 9.14 12.21
CA LEU A 344 17.36 9.63 10.92
C LEU A 344 18.55 9.76 9.96
N PHE A 345 18.33 9.36 8.70
CA PHE A 345 19.28 9.51 7.60
C PHE A 345 18.50 9.90 6.35
N ASP A 346 18.57 11.16 5.94
CA ASP A 346 17.78 11.64 4.81
C ASP A 346 18.47 12.77 4.03
N ASN A 347 17.94 13.06 2.85
CA ASN A 347 18.45 14.06 1.93
C ASN A 347 18.16 15.50 2.42
N CYS A 348 19.12 16.39 2.24
CA CYS A 348 19.02 17.80 2.58
C CYS A 348 18.20 18.61 1.54
N GLN A 349 18.13 18.16 0.29
CA GLN A 349 17.61 18.94 -0.83
C GLN A 349 16.18 19.44 -0.56
N GLY A 350 15.99 20.76 -0.65
CA GLY A 350 14.70 21.42 -0.43
C GLY A 350 14.26 21.55 1.03
N VAL A 351 14.98 20.97 1.99
CA VAL A 351 14.75 21.15 3.43
C VAL A 351 15.05 22.59 3.81
N SER A 352 14.13 23.25 4.51
CA SER A 352 14.32 24.63 4.99
C SER A 352 13.46 24.92 6.22
N TYR A 353 13.75 26.01 6.93
CA TYR A 353 12.94 26.45 8.07
C TYR A 353 11.48 26.74 7.69
N SER A 354 11.24 27.21 6.47
CA SER A 354 9.89 27.56 5.98
C SER A 354 9.01 26.35 5.68
N LYS A 355 9.62 25.21 5.35
CA LYS A 355 8.93 23.99 4.88
C LYS A 355 8.99 22.85 5.89
N ASN A 356 10.10 22.75 6.61
CA ASN A 356 10.49 21.59 7.42
C ASN A 356 11.14 22.04 8.73
N ARG A 357 10.41 22.87 9.49
CA ARG A 357 10.92 23.43 10.76
C ARG A 357 11.44 22.36 11.72
N CYS A 358 10.68 21.28 11.90
CA CYS A 358 11.06 20.18 12.78
C CYS A 358 12.38 19.51 12.36
N ILE A 359 12.59 19.28 11.05
CA ILE A 359 13.84 18.72 10.53
C ILE A 359 15.00 19.68 10.86
N MET A 360 14.84 20.97 10.57
CA MET A 360 15.88 21.98 10.83
C MET A 360 16.26 22.07 12.31
N ASP A 361 15.27 22.01 13.21
CA ASP A 361 15.51 22.02 14.66
C ASP A 361 16.20 20.71 15.11
N THR A 362 15.85 19.56 14.50
CA THR A 362 16.47 18.24 14.77
C THR A 362 17.95 18.23 14.42
N ILE A 363 18.32 18.77 13.26
CA ILE A 363 19.71 18.78 12.72
C ILE A 363 20.53 19.98 13.20
N SER A 364 20.08 20.69 14.24
CA SER A 364 20.76 21.89 14.74
C SER A 364 22.08 21.58 15.45
N THR A 365 22.21 20.39 16.05
CA THR A 365 23.41 19.94 16.79
C THR A 365 23.65 18.45 16.58
N ASN A 366 24.82 17.93 17.01
CA ASN A 366 25.17 16.49 16.99
C ASN A 366 24.90 15.81 15.63
N THR A 367 25.12 16.53 14.52
CA THR A 367 24.73 16.07 13.19
C THR A 367 25.97 15.84 12.32
N ILE A 368 25.96 14.74 11.58
CA ILE A 368 26.92 14.50 10.50
C ILE A 368 26.25 14.90 9.19
N PHE A 369 26.79 15.92 8.54
CA PHE A 369 26.37 16.33 7.19
C PHE A 369 27.32 15.74 6.16
N THR A 370 26.79 15.21 5.06
CA THR A 370 27.60 14.62 3.99
C THR A 370 27.28 15.28 2.66
N ASN A 371 28.30 15.79 1.98
CA ASN A 371 28.25 16.42 0.66
C ASN A 371 27.36 17.67 0.55
N VAL A 372 27.20 18.42 1.65
CA VAL A 372 26.62 19.79 1.62
C VAL A 372 27.70 20.85 1.36
N ALA A 373 27.29 22.07 1.05
CA ALA A 373 28.20 23.20 0.95
C ALA A 373 28.55 23.75 2.35
N LEU A 374 29.68 24.46 2.45
CA LEU A 374 30.19 25.09 3.67
C LEU A 374 30.23 26.62 3.48
N THR A 375 29.71 27.37 4.45
CA THR A 375 29.77 28.84 4.48
C THR A 375 31.09 29.35 5.05
N ALA A 376 31.40 30.63 4.84
CA ALA A 376 32.61 31.26 5.38
C ALA A 376 32.64 31.28 6.92
N GLU A 377 31.47 31.32 7.56
CA GLU A 377 31.30 31.28 9.02
C GLU A 377 31.41 29.86 9.60
N GLY A 378 31.53 28.84 8.75
CA GLY A 378 31.61 27.43 9.17
C GLY A 378 30.25 26.79 9.46
N ASP A 379 29.16 27.25 8.83
CA ASP A 379 27.86 26.56 8.79
C ASP A 379 27.69 25.82 7.45
N VAL A 380 26.59 25.08 7.31
CA VAL A 380 26.25 24.30 6.11
C VAL A 380 25.19 24.98 5.26
N TRP A 381 25.23 24.73 3.95
CA TRP A 381 24.22 25.20 3.01
C TRP A 381 23.92 24.18 1.92
N TRP A 382 22.70 24.20 1.38
CA TRP A 382 22.26 23.41 0.23
C TRP A 382 21.14 24.12 -0.53
N GLU A 383 20.88 23.66 -1.75
CA GLU A 383 19.85 24.19 -2.62
C GLU A 383 18.47 24.15 -1.96
N GLY A 384 17.86 25.33 -1.83
CA GLY A 384 16.53 25.50 -1.24
C GLY A 384 16.51 25.77 0.26
N LEU A 385 17.66 25.79 0.95
CA LEU A 385 17.73 26.13 2.38
C LEU A 385 17.27 27.57 2.65
N THR A 386 17.69 28.50 1.80
CA THR A 386 17.36 29.94 1.87
C THR A 386 16.75 30.40 0.54
N SER A 387 16.03 31.54 0.55
CA SER A 387 15.44 32.11 -0.67
C SER A 387 16.47 32.55 -1.72
N PHE A 388 17.65 32.96 -1.26
CA PHE A 388 18.78 33.32 -2.11
C PHE A 388 20.02 32.57 -1.63
N ALA A 389 20.81 32.09 -2.58
CA ALA A 389 22.09 31.47 -2.27
C ALA A 389 23.09 32.52 -1.74
N PRO A 390 23.94 32.16 -0.76
CA PRO A 390 25.06 33.00 -0.32
C PRO A 390 25.97 33.40 -1.49
N ALA A 391 26.62 34.56 -1.37
CA ALA A 391 27.46 35.10 -2.43
C ALA A 391 28.68 34.20 -2.71
N GLU A 392 29.23 33.60 -1.66
CA GLU A 392 30.40 32.73 -1.70
C GLU A 392 30.17 31.53 -0.77
N LEU A 393 30.53 30.34 -1.25
CA LEU A 393 30.52 29.08 -0.51
C LEU A 393 31.76 28.26 -0.86
N THR A 394 32.03 27.23 -0.08
CA THR A 394 32.81 26.07 -0.55
C THR A 394 31.84 24.96 -0.86
N ASP A 395 31.85 24.43 -2.08
CA ASP A 395 30.93 23.37 -2.48
C ASP A 395 31.23 22.02 -1.79
N TRP A 396 30.42 21.03 -2.12
CA TRP A 396 30.57 19.66 -1.66
C TRP A 396 31.85 18.96 -2.14
N THR A 397 32.49 19.43 -3.22
CA THR A 397 33.78 18.93 -3.72
C THR A 397 34.99 19.64 -3.10
N GLY A 398 34.76 20.67 -2.26
CA GLY A 398 35.81 21.47 -1.63
C GLY A 398 36.30 22.66 -2.46
N GLN A 399 35.63 22.99 -3.56
CA GLN A 399 35.98 24.09 -4.47
C GLN A 399 35.20 25.38 -4.15
N PRO A 400 35.81 26.56 -4.29
CA PRO A 400 35.11 27.85 -4.18
C PRO A 400 33.92 27.92 -5.13
N TRP A 401 32.77 28.35 -4.64
CA TRP A 401 31.50 28.41 -5.35
C TRP A 401 30.82 29.77 -5.20
N SER A 402 30.19 30.22 -6.28
CA SER A 402 29.25 31.34 -6.29
C SER A 402 28.00 30.99 -7.10
N PRO A 403 26.88 31.73 -6.92
CA PRO A 403 25.67 31.53 -7.73
C PRO A 403 25.89 31.70 -9.25
N LYS A 404 27.02 32.27 -9.68
CA LYS A 404 27.37 32.49 -11.09
C LYS A 404 28.00 31.27 -11.76
N ASP A 405 28.44 30.27 -10.99
CA ASP A 405 29.22 29.15 -11.52
C ASP A 405 28.37 28.11 -12.26
N GLY A 406 27.04 28.15 -12.09
CA GLY A 406 26.10 27.26 -12.78
C GLY A 406 26.09 25.79 -12.31
N ARG A 407 27.07 25.38 -11.51
CA ARG A 407 27.12 24.08 -10.81
C ARG A 407 26.37 24.13 -9.47
N CYS A 408 25.89 23.00 -8.97
CA CYS A 408 25.29 22.92 -7.62
C CYS A 408 26.36 23.05 -6.52
N ALA A 409 26.02 23.72 -5.42
CA ALA A 409 26.85 23.87 -4.24
C ALA A 409 26.84 22.60 -3.36
N ALA A 410 25.67 21.99 -3.14
CA ALA A 410 25.55 20.69 -2.51
C ALA A 410 25.32 19.59 -3.56
N HIS A 411 25.69 18.35 -3.23
CA HIS A 411 25.35 17.22 -4.08
C HIS A 411 23.84 16.96 -4.06
N GLN A 412 23.26 16.44 -5.15
CA GLN A 412 21.81 16.13 -5.21
C GLN A 412 21.36 15.12 -4.15
N ASN A 413 22.27 14.25 -3.72
CA ASN A 413 22.06 13.25 -2.65
C ASN A 413 22.74 13.65 -1.33
N ALA A 414 23.06 14.93 -1.14
CA ALA A 414 23.61 15.42 0.12
C ALA A 414 22.67 15.07 1.27
N CYS A 415 23.21 14.57 2.37
CA CYS A 415 22.40 14.02 3.46
C CYS A 415 22.85 14.48 4.83
N TYR A 416 22.00 14.26 5.81
CA TYR A 416 22.30 14.42 7.22
C TYR A 416 22.05 13.09 7.96
N THR A 417 22.86 12.82 8.98
CA THR A 417 22.66 11.73 9.94
C THR A 417 22.56 12.32 11.34
N VAL A 418 21.48 11.99 12.06
CA VAL A 418 21.19 12.53 13.39
C VAL A 418 20.43 11.52 14.24
N ALA A 419 20.60 11.56 15.56
CA ALA A 419 19.86 10.68 16.47
C ALA A 419 18.36 11.05 16.50
N ALA A 420 17.47 10.05 16.48
CA ALA A 420 16.02 10.30 16.44
C ALA A 420 15.53 10.99 17.72
N LYS A 421 16.22 10.77 18.85
CA LYS A 421 15.98 11.44 20.15
C LYS A 421 16.09 12.97 20.08
N GLN A 422 16.72 13.53 19.06
CA GLN A 422 16.78 14.99 18.85
C GLN A 422 15.54 15.55 18.14
N CYS A 423 14.65 14.70 17.62
CA CYS A 423 13.42 15.15 16.96
C CYS A 423 12.46 15.78 17.99
N PRO A 424 12.11 17.08 17.87
CA PRO A 424 11.27 17.78 18.84
C PRO A 424 9.87 17.19 19.01
N ILE A 425 9.38 16.44 18.02
CA ILE A 425 8.06 15.81 18.02
C ILE A 425 8.16 14.28 18.04
N LEU A 426 9.28 13.71 18.50
CA LEU A 426 9.40 12.26 18.65
C LEU A 426 8.29 11.74 19.56
N ASP A 427 7.55 10.73 19.10
CA ASP A 427 6.49 10.13 19.90
C ASP A 427 7.10 9.33 21.06
N PRO A 428 6.59 9.43 22.30
CA PRO A 428 7.08 8.62 23.41
C PRO A 428 7.06 7.11 23.16
N GLU A 429 6.13 6.62 22.31
CA GLU A 429 5.98 5.20 21.97
C GLU A 429 6.90 4.73 20.83
N TRP A 430 7.85 5.57 20.37
CA TRP A 430 8.71 5.26 19.22
C TRP A 430 9.59 4.00 19.39
N GLN A 431 9.86 3.58 20.63
CA GLN A 431 10.59 2.35 20.99
C GLN A 431 9.71 1.38 21.78
N ASN A 432 8.39 1.40 21.59
CA ASN A 432 7.52 0.40 22.21
C ASN A 432 7.91 -1.01 21.73
N GLU A 433 8.28 -1.90 22.65
CA GLU A 433 8.72 -3.26 22.35
C GLU A 433 7.66 -4.12 21.64
N ALA A 434 6.37 -3.84 21.87
CA ALA A 434 5.26 -4.49 21.19
C ALA A 434 4.86 -3.78 19.88
N GLY A 435 5.48 -2.65 19.56
CA GLY A 435 5.08 -1.76 18.46
C GLY A 435 3.77 -1.01 18.72
N VAL A 436 3.44 -0.06 17.85
CA VAL A 436 2.21 0.75 17.95
C VAL A 436 1.08 0.16 17.08
N PRO A 437 -0.18 0.14 17.54
CA PRO A 437 -1.29 -0.39 16.75
C PRO A 437 -1.67 0.55 15.61
N ILE A 438 -1.70 0.05 14.38
CA ILE A 438 -1.97 0.85 13.18
C ILE A 438 -3.48 1.07 13.00
N THR A 439 -3.90 2.33 13.01
CA THR A 439 -5.27 2.76 12.69
C THR A 439 -5.49 2.79 11.18
N ALA A 440 -4.51 3.31 10.43
CA ALA A 440 -4.61 3.48 8.97
C ALA A 440 -3.30 3.16 8.25
N VAL A 441 -3.41 2.56 7.07
CA VAL A 441 -2.31 2.43 6.10
C VAL A 441 -2.52 3.45 4.99
N VAL A 442 -1.49 4.25 4.68
CA VAL A 442 -1.56 5.28 3.63
C VAL A 442 -0.49 5.02 2.58
N PHE A 443 -0.91 4.72 1.36
CA PHE A 443 -0.02 4.69 0.21
C PHE A 443 0.09 6.09 -0.39
N GLY A 444 1.25 6.43 -0.94
CA GLY A 444 1.48 7.69 -1.62
C GLY A 444 2.10 7.48 -3.00
N GLY A 445 1.80 8.39 -3.92
CA GLY A 445 2.46 8.48 -5.21
C GLY A 445 2.53 9.93 -5.67
N LYS A 446 3.25 10.16 -6.76
CA LYS A 446 3.35 11.48 -7.41
C LYS A 446 2.72 11.39 -8.77
N ARG A 447 1.54 12.00 -8.94
CA ARG A 447 0.78 11.99 -10.19
C ARG A 447 0.20 13.36 -10.47
N PHE A 448 0.37 13.87 -11.68
CA PHE A 448 -0.01 15.26 -11.96
C PHE A 448 -1.51 15.43 -12.22
N LYS A 449 -2.18 14.41 -12.79
CA LYS A 449 -3.61 14.49 -13.18
C LYS A 449 -4.47 13.37 -12.58
N THR A 450 -4.11 12.12 -12.83
CA THR A 450 -5.05 10.99 -12.73
C THR A 450 -5.49 10.58 -11.32
N VAL A 451 -4.63 10.74 -10.32
CA VAL A 451 -4.90 10.23 -8.96
C VAL A 451 -5.41 11.37 -8.07
N PRO A 452 -6.57 11.22 -7.39
CA PRO A 452 -7.12 12.25 -6.49
C PRO A 452 -6.23 12.50 -5.28
N ILE A 453 -6.44 13.66 -4.63
CA ILE A 453 -5.60 14.13 -3.50
C ILE A 453 -5.53 13.12 -2.36
N ILE A 454 -6.67 12.50 -2.02
CA ILE A 454 -6.76 11.37 -1.10
C ILE A 454 -7.98 10.53 -1.47
N ARG A 455 -7.86 9.20 -1.32
CA ARG A 455 -8.97 8.25 -1.48
C ARG A 455 -8.87 7.11 -0.48
N GLU A 456 -10.00 6.66 0.05
CA GLU A 456 -10.15 5.46 0.87
C GLU A 456 -10.43 4.23 -0.02
N ALA A 457 -9.85 3.09 0.32
CA ALA A 457 -10.14 1.81 -0.31
C ALA A 457 -11.54 1.27 0.05
N PHE A 458 -12.05 0.34 -0.77
CA PHE A 458 -13.35 -0.29 -0.52
C PHE A 458 -13.24 -1.42 0.49
N THR A 459 -12.10 -2.10 0.44
CA THR A 459 -11.77 -3.31 1.20
C THR A 459 -10.25 -3.33 1.38
N TRP A 460 -9.76 -4.21 2.26
CA TRP A 460 -8.34 -4.49 2.39
C TRP A 460 -7.70 -4.88 1.04
N ASP A 461 -8.30 -5.82 0.31
CA ASP A 461 -7.79 -6.28 -1.00
C ASP A 461 -7.69 -5.14 -2.00
N HIS A 462 -8.70 -4.26 -2.06
CA HIS A 462 -8.64 -3.06 -2.91
C HIS A 462 -7.49 -2.15 -2.48
N GLY A 463 -7.27 -2.00 -1.16
CA GLY A 463 -6.14 -1.25 -0.61
C GLY A 463 -4.79 -1.86 -0.98
N MET A 464 -4.63 -3.18 -0.90
CA MET A 464 -3.40 -3.87 -1.32
C MET A 464 -3.15 -3.69 -2.82
N TYR A 465 -4.21 -3.73 -3.64
CA TYR A 465 -4.12 -3.36 -5.06
C TYR A 465 -3.62 -1.92 -5.23
N MET A 466 -4.06 -0.97 -4.41
CA MET A 466 -3.49 0.39 -4.44
C MET A 466 -2.00 0.41 -4.10
N GLY A 467 -1.56 -0.36 -3.10
CA GLY A 467 -0.15 -0.49 -2.73
C GLY A 467 0.71 -1.10 -3.83
N ALA A 468 0.20 -2.12 -4.52
CA ALA A 468 0.88 -2.77 -5.65
C ALA A 468 0.97 -1.89 -6.91
N THR A 469 0.24 -0.78 -6.95
CA THR A 469 0.14 0.12 -8.12
C THR A 469 0.70 1.51 -7.87
N ILE A 470 1.42 1.69 -6.76
CA ILE A 470 2.16 2.92 -6.46
C ILE A 470 3.07 3.28 -7.64
N SER A 471 3.04 4.56 -8.00
CA SER A 471 3.88 5.10 -9.05
C SER A 471 4.24 6.57 -8.85
N VAL A 472 5.33 6.96 -9.51
CA VAL A 472 5.90 8.31 -9.52
C VAL A 472 5.99 8.78 -10.97
N GLU A 473 5.38 9.91 -11.26
CA GLU A 473 5.43 10.60 -12.53
C GLU A 473 6.51 11.68 -12.49
N GLU A 474 7.41 11.64 -13.46
CA GLU A 474 8.48 12.61 -13.67
C GLU A 474 8.05 13.72 -14.61
N ALA A 475 8.79 14.84 -14.58
CA ALA A 475 8.42 16.04 -15.34
C ALA A 475 8.43 15.84 -16.86
N ASP A 476 9.14 14.82 -17.36
CA ASP A 476 9.18 14.42 -18.77
C ASP A 476 7.99 13.51 -19.17
N GLY A 477 7.11 13.17 -18.22
CA GLY A 477 5.96 12.28 -18.40
C GLY A 477 6.28 10.80 -18.17
N THR A 478 7.52 10.43 -17.84
CA THR A 478 7.88 9.07 -17.46
C THR A 478 7.16 8.67 -16.18
N VAL A 479 6.59 7.47 -16.13
CA VAL A 479 5.97 6.96 -14.91
C VAL A 479 6.65 5.67 -14.44
N LEU A 480 7.30 5.76 -13.29
CA LEU A 480 8.02 4.68 -12.65
C LEU A 480 7.12 4.00 -11.60
N ALA A 481 7.04 2.67 -11.63
CA ALA A 481 6.27 1.90 -10.68
C ALA A 481 7.14 1.48 -9.49
N ASP A 482 6.58 1.55 -8.29
CA ASP A 482 7.27 1.15 -7.07
C ASP A 482 6.31 0.41 -6.11
N PRO A 483 5.89 -0.84 -6.44
CA PRO A 483 4.94 -1.60 -5.65
C PRO A 483 5.35 -1.67 -4.17
N PHE A 484 4.48 -1.16 -3.29
CA PHE A 484 4.72 -1.02 -1.84
C PHE A 484 6.03 -0.32 -1.46
N VAL A 485 6.63 0.46 -2.36
CA VAL A 485 7.91 1.17 -2.14
C VAL A 485 9.08 0.21 -1.87
N MET A 486 9.05 -0.96 -2.52
CA MET A 486 10.02 -2.04 -2.27
C MET A 486 10.74 -2.50 -3.54
N SER A 487 10.58 -1.84 -4.70
CA SER A 487 11.29 -2.24 -5.93
C SER A 487 12.81 -2.29 -5.77
N ASP A 488 13.39 -1.38 -4.96
CA ASP A 488 14.83 -1.33 -4.73
C ASP A 488 15.30 -2.22 -3.55
N SER A 489 14.37 -2.80 -2.79
CA SER A 489 14.65 -3.43 -1.49
C SER A 489 14.08 -4.83 -1.30
N CYS A 490 13.20 -5.30 -2.19
CA CYS A 490 12.59 -6.61 -2.09
C CYS A 490 13.58 -7.71 -2.48
N LEU A 491 13.83 -8.64 -1.56
CA LEU A 491 14.78 -9.74 -1.76
C LEU A 491 14.11 -11.07 -2.18
N CYS A 492 12.79 -11.18 -2.05
CA CYS A 492 12.02 -12.36 -2.47
C CYS A 492 11.27 -12.08 -3.78
N LYS A 493 10.76 -13.15 -4.42
CA LYS A 493 9.98 -13.05 -5.67
C LYS A 493 8.86 -12.04 -5.52
N GLY A 494 8.66 -11.18 -6.51
CA GLY A 494 7.67 -10.10 -6.42
C GLY A 494 6.26 -10.61 -6.13
N ASN A 495 5.84 -11.71 -6.77
CA ASN A 495 4.52 -12.32 -6.51
C ASN A 495 4.38 -12.88 -5.08
N GLU A 496 5.45 -13.42 -4.48
CA GLU A 496 5.42 -13.91 -3.10
C GLU A 496 5.30 -12.75 -2.12
N PHE A 497 6.04 -11.66 -2.35
CA PHE A 497 5.93 -10.43 -1.58
C PHE A 497 4.52 -9.83 -1.63
N LEU A 498 3.91 -9.75 -2.83
CA LEU A 498 2.54 -9.29 -3.01
C LEU A 498 1.53 -10.17 -2.24
N LYS A 499 1.74 -11.49 -2.21
CA LYS A 499 0.89 -12.43 -1.46
C LYS A 499 0.98 -12.19 0.04
N THR A 500 2.18 -11.93 0.60
CA THR A 500 2.34 -11.66 2.03
C THR A 500 1.41 -10.54 2.52
N TRP A 501 1.28 -9.46 1.75
CA TRP A 501 0.35 -8.37 2.07
C TRP A 501 -1.13 -8.77 1.97
N SER A 502 -1.50 -9.54 0.95
CA SER A 502 -2.87 -10.03 0.78
C SER A 502 -3.28 -11.01 1.89
N ASP A 503 -2.35 -11.86 2.33
CA ASP A 503 -2.60 -12.94 3.29
C ASP A 503 -2.81 -12.42 4.72
N LEU A 504 -2.32 -11.20 5.04
CA LEU A 504 -2.59 -10.53 6.32
C LEU A 504 -4.09 -10.43 6.63
N ARG A 505 -4.95 -10.34 5.60
CA ARG A 505 -6.41 -10.28 5.78
C ARG A 505 -6.94 -11.51 6.53
N SER A 506 -6.42 -12.69 6.24
CA SER A 506 -6.88 -13.94 6.85
C SER A 506 -6.63 -13.93 8.36
N SER A 507 -5.55 -13.28 8.79
CA SER A 507 -5.14 -13.19 10.19
C SER A 507 -5.81 -12.02 10.93
N LEU A 508 -5.94 -10.86 10.27
CA LEU A 508 -6.51 -9.65 10.87
C LEU A 508 -8.05 -9.64 10.89
N GLY A 509 -8.70 -10.38 9.98
CA GLY A 509 -10.16 -10.45 9.91
C GLY A 509 -10.82 -9.07 9.75
N TYR A 510 -11.72 -8.71 10.69
CA TYR A 510 -12.41 -7.42 10.70
C TYR A 510 -11.56 -6.28 11.31
N LYS A 511 -10.39 -6.59 11.87
CA LYS A 511 -9.48 -5.62 12.51
C LYS A 511 -8.44 -5.06 11.54
N THR A 512 -8.56 -5.31 10.23
CA THR A 512 -7.69 -4.70 9.23
C THR A 512 -7.79 -3.17 9.31
N PRO A 513 -6.66 -2.44 9.31
CA PRO A 513 -6.67 -0.99 9.20
C PRO A 513 -7.36 -0.54 7.91
N LYS A 514 -7.99 0.64 7.95
CA LYS A 514 -8.44 1.26 6.70
C LYS A 514 -7.24 1.67 5.85
N VAL A 515 -7.39 1.53 4.54
CA VAL A 515 -6.32 1.83 3.58
C VAL A 515 -6.70 3.07 2.78
N PHE A 516 -5.75 3.98 2.64
CA PHE A 516 -5.89 5.20 1.85
C PHE A 516 -4.77 5.30 0.81
N PHE A 517 -5.00 6.09 -0.22
CA PHE A 517 -3.98 6.51 -1.17
C PHE A 517 -4.00 8.04 -1.29
N MET A 518 -2.85 8.69 -1.12
CA MET A 518 -2.70 10.14 -1.21
C MET A 518 -1.82 10.56 -2.39
N ASN A 519 -2.11 11.72 -2.96
CA ASN A 519 -1.34 12.35 -4.03
C ASN A 519 -1.38 13.88 -3.90
N VAL A 520 -0.36 14.44 -3.27
CA VAL A 520 -0.26 15.90 -3.01
C VAL A 520 0.33 16.67 -4.19
N PHE A 521 0.55 16.02 -5.33
CA PHE A 521 1.32 16.55 -6.46
C PHE A 521 0.45 16.91 -7.67
N ARG A 522 -0.88 16.91 -7.55
CA ARG A 522 -1.75 17.30 -8.67
C ARG A 522 -1.46 18.73 -9.13
N THR A 523 -1.52 18.94 -10.44
CA THR A 523 -1.29 20.24 -11.08
C THR A 523 -2.48 20.69 -11.94
N ASP A 524 -2.63 22.00 -12.10
CA ASP A 524 -3.51 22.55 -13.14
C ASP A 524 -2.88 22.41 -14.54
N ASP A 525 -3.57 22.91 -15.56
CA ASP A 525 -3.12 22.82 -16.96
C ASP A 525 -1.92 23.72 -17.26
N GLU A 526 -1.59 24.65 -16.35
CA GLU A 526 -0.38 25.49 -16.39
C GLU A 526 0.80 24.86 -15.64
N GLY A 527 0.62 23.65 -15.07
CA GLY A 527 1.65 22.94 -14.31
C GLY A 527 1.81 23.43 -12.87
N ARG A 528 0.92 24.28 -12.36
CA ARG A 528 0.97 24.77 -10.97
C ARG A 528 0.37 23.74 -10.02
N THR A 529 1.07 23.46 -8.92
CA THR A 529 0.58 22.55 -7.88
C THR A 529 -0.71 23.07 -7.25
N LEU A 530 -1.72 22.21 -7.16
CA LEU A 530 -3.05 22.56 -6.65
C LEU A 530 -3.15 22.55 -5.12
N TRP A 531 -2.29 21.77 -4.46
CA TRP A 531 -2.27 21.60 -3.01
C TRP A 531 -0.98 22.18 -2.41
N PRO A 532 -1.05 22.96 -1.31
CA PRO A 532 0.12 23.59 -0.70
C PRO A 532 1.13 22.61 -0.09
N GLY A 533 0.71 21.42 0.34
CA GLY A 533 1.61 20.40 0.90
C GLY A 533 2.12 20.71 2.32
N TYR A 534 3.24 20.09 2.70
CA TYR A 534 3.91 20.27 3.99
C TYR A 534 2.94 20.18 5.18
N GLY A 535 2.94 21.15 6.10
CA GLY A 535 2.07 21.22 7.26
C GLY A 535 0.58 21.12 6.97
N GLU A 536 0.14 21.48 5.76
CA GLU A 536 -1.26 21.39 5.33
C GLU A 536 -1.72 19.94 5.08
N ASN A 537 -0.79 19.00 4.89
CA ASN A 537 -1.11 17.59 4.73
C ASN A 537 -1.81 16.98 5.96
N ILE A 538 -1.72 17.63 7.13
CA ILE A 538 -2.51 17.25 8.31
C ILE A 538 -4.01 17.19 8.01
N ARG A 539 -4.53 18.01 7.09
CA ARG A 539 -5.94 18.04 6.69
C ARG A 539 -6.37 16.73 6.02
N LEU A 540 -5.45 16.08 5.32
CA LEU A 540 -5.68 14.77 4.69
C LEU A 540 -5.72 13.65 5.74
N PHE A 541 -4.81 13.68 6.72
CA PHE A 541 -4.84 12.73 7.83
C PHE A 541 -6.04 12.95 8.74
N LYS A 542 -6.45 14.20 8.98
CA LYS A 542 -7.69 14.55 9.67
C LYS A 542 -8.88 13.83 9.02
N TRP A 543 -9.07 14.00 7.71
CA TRP A 543 -10.14 13.32 6.98
C TRP A 543 -10.01 11.78 7.07
N ALA A 544 -8.81 11.22 6.87
CA ALA A 544 -8.58 9.79 6.95
C ALA A 544 -8.92 9.20 8.32
N ILE A 545 -8.49 9.84 9.41
CA ILE A 545 -8.79 9.42 10.78
C ILE A 545 -10.28 9.56 11.09
N GLN A 546 -10.93 10.64 10.66
CA GLN A 546 -12.38 10.80 10.83
C GLN A 546 -13.17 9.71 10.06
N ARG A 547 -12.69 9.29 8.89
CA ARG A 547 -13.20 8.14 8.14
C ARG A 547 -12.97 6.80 8.85
N CYS A 548 -11.84 6.62 9.54
CA CYS A 548 -11.60 5.44 10.40
C CYS A 548 -12.60 5.35 11.55
N HIS A 549 -12.98 6.49 12.15
CA HIS A 549 -13.95 6.56 13.25
C HIS A 549 -15.42 6.72 12.80
N GLY A 550 -15.69 6.70 11.48
CA GLY A 550 -17.05 6.72 10.93
C GLY A 550 -17.76 8.08 10.99
N SER A 551 -17.01 9.18 11.04
CA SER A 551 -17.52 10.54 11.32
C SER A 551 -17.49 11.51 10.14
N ASP A 552 -17.04 11.09 8.94
CA ASP A 552 -16.94 11.95 7.76
C ASP A 552 -17.59 11.33 6.52
N GLU A 553 -18.05 12.17 5.60
CA GLU A 553 -18.70 11.78 4.35
C GLU A 553 -17.69 11.62 3.21
N ALA A 554 -18.04 10.79 2.23
CA ALA A 554 -17.20 10.56 1.06
C ALA A 554 -18.06 10.23 -0.17
N ASN A 555 -17.59 10.64 -1.35
CA ASN A 555 -18.18 10.28 -2.63
C ASN A 555 -17.51 9.02 -3.16
N ARG A 556 -18.29 8.03 -3.61
CA ARG A 556 -17.76 6.86 -4.29
C ARG A 556 -17.39 7.17 -5.74
N THR A 557 -16.24 6.66 -6.16
CA THR A 557 -15.70 6.72 -7.52
C THR A 557 -15.23 5.33 -7.94
N PRO A 558 -14.89 5.05 -9.21
CA PRO A 558 -14.29 3.76 -9.55
C PRO A 558 -12.97 3.46 -8.81
N MET A 559 -12.24 4.50 -8.40
CA MET A 559 -10.96 4.37 -7.71
C MET A 559 -11.09 4.21 -6.19
N GLY A 560 -12.26 4.37 -5.59
CA GLY A 560 -12.43 4.38 -4.13
C GLY A 560 -13.34 5.49 -3.64
N TYR A 561 -13.37 5.74 -2.34
CA TYR A 561 -14.10 6.87 -1.78
C TYR A 561 -13.19 8.10 -1.71
N VAL A 562 -13.63 9.23 -2.27
CA VAL A 562 -12.93 10.52 -2.21
C VAL A 562 -13.68 11.47 -1.27
N PRO A 563 -13.03 12.49 -0.69
CA PRO A 563 -13.74 13.49 0.10
C PRO A 563 -14.89 14.13 -0.67
N THR A 564 -15.97 14.49 0.03
CA THR A 564 -16.97 15.40 -0.54
C THR A 564 -16.37 16.78 -0.74
N LEU A 565 -17.07 17.66 -1.45
CA LEU A 565 -16.59 19.01 -1.71
C LEU A 565 -16.33 19.84 -0.44
N THR A 566 -16.99 19.48 0.66
CA THR A 566 -16.84 20.09 1.99
C THR A 566 -16.15 19.17 2.99
N GLY A 567 -15.74 17.95 2.59
CA GLY A 567 -15.13 16.96 3.47
C GLY A 567 -13.68 17.30 3.85
N LEU A 568 -12.95 18.02 2.98
CA LEU A 568 -11.64 18.54 3.35
C LEU A 568 -11.76 19.86 4.13
N ASP A 569 -11.12 19.91 5.29
CA ASP A 569 -10.94 21.16 6.03
C ASP A 569 -10.08 22.12 5.19
N THR A 570 -10.70 23.17 4.68
CA THR A 570 -10.04 24.22 3.89
C THR A 570 -10.00 25.56 4.62
N PHE A 571 -10.34 25.58 5.92
CA PHE A 571 -10.30 26.80 6.71
C PHE A 571 -8.87 27.37 6.75
N GLY A 572 -8.73 28.64 6.38
CA GLY A 572 -7.43 29.33 6.30
C GLY A 572 -6.67 29.12 4.99
N LEU A 573 -7.15 28.26 4.08
CA LEU A 573 -6.55 28.08 2.76
C LEU A 573 -7.16 29.03 1.72
N HIS A 574 -6.32 29.69 0.92
CA HIS A 574 -6.74 30.47 -0.24
C HIS A 574 -7.00 29.56 -1.46
N ILE A 575 -7.85 28.55 -1.29
CA ILE A 575 -8.17 27.57 -2.33
C ILE A 575 -9.60 27.78 -2.85
N ARG A 576 -9.76 27.82 -4.18
CA ARG A 576 -11.08 27.98 -4.81
C ARG A 576 -11.83 26.65 -4.79
N ARG A 577 -13.17 26.72 -4.75
CA ARG A 577 -14.05 25.54 -4.88
C ARG A 577 -13.76 24.71 -6.14
N SER A 578 -13.43 25.36 -7.26
CA SER A 578 -13.03 24.70 -8.50
C SER A 578 -11.74 23.88 -8.35
N THR A 579 -10.78 24.37 -7.54
CA THR A 579 -9.54 23.65 -7.25
C THR A 579 -9.81 22.43 -6.38
N ILE A 580 -10.72 22.51 -5.41
CA ILE A 580 -11.11 21.34 -4.60
C ILE A 580 -11.79 20.28 -5.48
N LEU A 581 -12.70 20.69 -6.37
CA LEU A 581 -13.32 19.80 -7.34
C LEU A 581 -12.28 19.08 -8.19
N GLU A 582 -11.28 19.81 -8.68
CA GLU A 582 -10.20 19.20 -9.45
C GLU A 582 -9.37 18.25 -8.57
N LEU A 583 -9.00 18.61 -7.34
CA LEU A 583 -8.24 17.75 -6.43
C LEU A 583 -8.90 16.38 -6.16
N ILE A 584 -10.23 16.35 -6.05
CA ILE A 584 -11.01 15.11 -5.78
C ILE A 584 -11.51 14.42 -7.06
N ARG A 585 -11.32 15.02 -8.25
CA ARG A 585 -11.84 14.51 -9.51
C ARG A 585 -11.19 13.18 -9.88
N VAL A 586 -12.02 12.25 -10.35
CA VAL A 586 -11.61 11.03 -11.05
C VAL A 586 -12.13 11.12 -12.47
N ASP A 587 -11.24 11.20 -13.45
CA ASP A 587 -11.62 11.26 -14.87
C ASP A 587 -11.58 9.87 -15.49
N GLY A 588 -12.70 9.44 -16.07
CA GLY A 588 -12.79 8.09 -16.63
C GLY A 588 -11.89 7.84 -17.86
N LYS A 589 -11.47 8.87 -18.60
CA LYS A 589 -10.50 8.72 -19.71
C LYS A 589 -9.09 8.54 -19.18
N GLU A 590 -8.70 9.35 -18.21
CA GLU A 590 -7.40 9.25 -17.55
C GLU A 590 -7.27 7.91 -16.81
N LEU A 591 -8.33 7.48 -16.10
CA LEU A 591 -8.35 6.21 -15.40
C LEU A 591 -8.19 5.02 -16.36
N LYS A 592 -8.78 5.06 -17.56
CA LYS A 592 -8.60 3.98 -18.54
C LYS A 592 -7.13 3.80 -18.93
N LEU A 593 -6.45 4.91 -19.24
CA LEU A 593 -5.02 4.89 -19.58
C LEU A 593 -4.17 4.37 -18.41
N GLU A 594 -4.54 4.74 -17.19
CA GLU A 594 -3.88 4.24 -15.98
C GLU A 594 -4.04 2.72 -15.80
N LEU A 595 -5.24 2.18 -16.05
CA LEU A 595 -5.52 0.75 -15.89
C LEU A 595 -4.71 -0.09 -16.89
N ASP A 596 -4.54 0.39 -18.12
CA ASP A 596 -3.68 -0.26 -19.12
C ASP A 596 -2.21 -0.29 -18.65
N ARG A 597 -1.72 0.78 -18.01
CA ARG A 597 -0.37 0.80 -17.42
C ARG A 597 -0.25 -0.14 -16.22
N VAL A 598 -1.23 -0.12 -15.33
CA VAL A 598 -1.26 -0.99 -14.13
C VAL A 598 -1.19 -2.46 -14.50
N ARG A 599 -1.88 -2.89 -15.56
CA ARG A 599 -1.79 -4.26 -16.07
C ARG A 599 -0.34 -4.65 -16.40
N GLY A 600 0.39 -3.76 -17.06
CA GLY A 600 1.81 -3.96 -17.37
C GLY A 600 2.68 -4.04 -16.13
N ILE A 601 2.45 -3.16 -15.14
CA ILE A 601 3.20 -3.15 -13.87
C ILE A 601 3.04 -4.49 -13.14
N LEU A 602 1.79 -4.93 -12.94
CA LEU A 602 1.52 -6.17 -12.23
C LEU A 602 2.13 -7.38 -12.96
N HIS A 603 2.03 -7.42 -14.29
CA HIS A 603 2.64 -8.49 -15.09
C HIS A 603 4.16 -8.52 -14.91
N THR A 604 4.85 -7.39 -15.03
CA THR A 604 6.31 -7.31 -14.90
C THR A 604 6.77 -7.67 -13.48
N TYR A 605 6.16 -7.10 -12.45
CA TYR A 605 6.56 -7.31 -11.05
C TYR A 605 6.28 -8.74 -10.54
N SER A 606 5.43 -9.49 -11.23
CA SER A 606 5.11 -10.89 -10.88
C SER A 606 5.67 -11.91 -11.87
N ASN A 607 6.51 -11.49 -12.82
CA ASN A 607 7.02 -12.32 -13.91
C ASN A 607 5.91 -13.07 -14.68
N GLY A 608 4.77 -12.41 -14.89
CA GLY A 608 3.59 -12.98 -15.55
C GLY A 608 2.71 -13.86 -14.66
N ASP A 609 3.12 -14.21 -13.44
CA ASP A 609 2.31 -15.00 -12.47
C ASP A 609 1.59 -14.09 -11.47
N THR A 610 0.87 -13.08 -11.96
CA THR A 610 0.16 -12.15 -11.06
C THR A 610 -0.88 -12.89 -10.23
N SER A 611 -0.81 -12.76 -8.90
CA SER A 611 -1.79 -13.35 -8.00
C SER A 611 -3.23 -12.97 -8.39
N LYS A 612 -4.12 -13.98 -8.37
CA LYS A 612 -5.55 -13.83 -8.70
C LYS A 612 -6.26 -12.76 -7.87
N ALA A 613 -5.75 -12.42 -6.67
CA ALA A 613 -6.31 -11.34 -5.87
C ALA A 613 -6.16 -9.97 -6.58
N PHE A 614 -4.98 -9.65 -7.07
CA PHE A 614 -4.70 -8.38 -7.77
C PHE A 614 -5.38 -8.31 -9.13
N VAL A 615 -5.40 -9.41 -9.88
CA VAL A 615 -6.13 -9.49 -11.16
C VAL A 615 -7.62 -9.21 -10.94
N ARG A 616 -8.23 -9.84 -9.92
CA ARG A 616 -9.64 -9.60 -9.58
C ARG A 616 -9.92 -8.14 -9.19
N GLU A 617 -9.02 -7.49 -8.45
CA GLU A 617 -9.18 -6.08 -8.12
C GLU A 617 -9.05 -5.18 -9.34
N LEU A 618 -8.12 -5.47 -10.25
CA LEU A 618 -8.01 -4.76 -11.54
C LEU A 618 -9.32 -4.86 -12.33
N ASP A 619 -9.84 -6.07 -12.51
CA ASP A 619 -11.11 -6.32 -13.21
C ASP A 619 -12.28 -5.56 -12.56
N ARG A 620 -12.30 -5.50 -11.23
CA ARG A 620 -13.33 -4.77 -10.47
C ARG A 620 -13.24 -3.26 -10.70
N VAL A 621 -12.05 -2.68 -10.79
CA VAL A 621 -11.89 -1.25 -11.11
C VAL A 621 -12.36 -0.98 -12.54
N GLU A 622 -11.99 -1.83 -13.50
CA GLU A 622 -12.43 -1.73 -14.90
C GLU A 622 -13.96 -1.78 -15.04
N LYS A 623 -14.61 -2.69 -14.32
CA LYS A 623 -16.08 -2.79 -14.31
C LYS A 623 -16.75 -1.58 -13.70
N ARG A 624 -16.19 -1.01 -12.62
CA ARG A 624 -16.72 0.23 -12.03
C ARG A 624 -16.60 1.40 -13.01
N LEU A 625 -15.47 1.50 -13.71
CA LEU A 625 -15.27 2.51 -14.75
C LEU A 625 -16.26 2.33 -15.92
N ALA A 626 -16.52 1.08 -16.32
CA ALA A 626 -17.53 0.80 -17.35
C ALA A 626 -18.92 1.26 -16.93
N VAL A 627 -19.35 0.97 -15.68
CA VAL A 627 -20.64 1.44 -15.15
C VAL A 627 -20.72 2.96 -15.17
N GLU A 628 -19.69 3.67 -14.70
CA GLU A 628 -19.67 5.14 -14.70
C GLU A 628 -19.80 5.73 -16.11
N ARG A 629 -19.30 5.03 -17.13
CA ARG A 629 -19.42 5.43 -18.54
C ARG A 629 -20.74 5.03 -19.20
N GLY A 630 -21.59 4.27 -18.52
CA GLY A 630 -22.78 3.65 -19.10
C GLY A 630 -22.49 2.46 -20.01
N ASP A 631 -21.23 1.97 -20.03
CA ASP A 631 -20.82 0.79 -20.78
C ASP A 631 -21.29 -0.49 -20.05
N ALA A 632 -21.50 -1.58 -20.80
CA ALA A 632 -21.85 -2.88 -20.21
C ALA A 632 -20.66 -3.44 -19.39
N PRO A 633 -20.78 -3.63 -18.06
CA PRO A 633 -19.67 -4.01 -17.17
C PRO A 633 -19.47 -5.54 -17.12
N THR A 634 -19.62 -6.23 -18.25
CA THR A 634 -19.46 -7.70 -18.35
C THR A 634 -18.92 -8.13 -19.70
N THR A 635 -18.15 -9.21 -19.70
CA THR A 635 -17.68 -9.90 -20.91
C THR A 635 -18.65 -11.01 -21.36
N ASN A 636 -19.63 -11.38 -20.53
CA ASN A 636 -20.60 -12.43 -20.86
C ASN A 636 -21.45 -12.00 -22.07
N GLN A 637 -21.21 -12.65 -23.21
CA GLN A 637 -21.85 -12.32 -24.48
C GLN A 637 -23.35 -12.59 -24.47
N VAL A 638 -23.80 -13.62 -23.74
CA VAL A 638 -25.23 -13.97 -23.65
C VAL A 638 -26.00 -12.86 -22.93
N VAL A 639 -25.46 -12.35 -21.82
CA VAL A 639 -26.02 -11.20 -21.10
C VAL A 639 -26.08 -9.98 -22.01
N ARG A 640 -24.98 -9.64 -22.69
CA ARG A 640 -24.92 -8.46 -23.57
C ARG A 640 -25.92 -8.55 -24.71
N GLN A 641 -25.95 -9.67 -25.42
CA GLN A 641 -26.88 -9.90 -26.53
C GLN A 641 -28.33 -9.85 -26.07
N TRP A 642 -28.65 -10.40 -24.90
CA TRP A 642 -29.99 -10.34 -24.35
C TRP A 642 -30.39 -8.91 -24.00
N VAL A 643 -29.54 -8.16 -23.29
CA VAL A 643 -29.79 -6.74 -22.97
C VAL A 643 -29.95 -5.92 -24.25
N GLU A 644 -29.06 -6.08 -25.23
CA GLU A 644 -29.15 -5.37 -26.52
C GLU A 644 -30.46 -5.70 -27.26
N LYS A 645 -30.89 -6.96 -27.26
CA LYS A 645 -32.18 -7.38 -27.84
C LYS A 645 -33.34 -6.66 -27.15
N MET A 646 -33.33 -6.58 -25.83
CA MET A 646 -34.40 -5.94 -25.05
C MET A 646 -34.37 -4.41 -25.17
N VAL A 647 -33.19 -3.80 -25.28
CA VAL A 647 -33.04 -2.36 -25.59
C VAL A 647 -33.67 -2.03 -26.94
N ARG A 648 -33.41 -2.84 -27.98
CA ARG A 648 -34.04 -2.65 -29.31
C ARG A 648 -35.57 -2.79 -29.25
N LEU A 649 -36.07 -3.74 -28.47
CA LEU A 649 -37.50 -3.98 -28.28
C LEU A 649 -38.17 -2.79 -27.57
N CYS A 650 -37.64 -2.39 -26.41
CA CYS A 650 -38.29 -1.44 -25.51
C CYS A 650 -38.04 0.02 -25.87
N GLN A 651 -37.00 0.30 -26.65
CA GLN A 651 -36.60 1.63 -27.12
C GLN A 651 -36.45 2.67 -25.98
N PRO A 652 -35.66 2.37 -24.93
CA PRO A 652 -35.41 3.33 -23.86
C PRO A 652 -34.60 4.53 -24.36
N GLU A 653 -34.72 5.67 -23.67
CA GLU A 653 -33.90 6.84 -23.96
C GLU A 653 -32.45 6.63 -23.50
N THR A 654 -32.27 6.01 -22.34
CA THR A 654 -30.96 5.72 -21.75
C THR A 654 -30.95 4.31 -21.14
N VAL A 655 -29.77 3.71 -21.07
CA VAL A 655 -29.56 2.41 -20.40
C VAL A 655 -28.62 2.63 -19.22
N HIS A 656 -29.05 2.23 -18.03
CA HIS A 656 -28.30 2.38 -16.78
C HIS A 656 -27.96 1.01 -16.20
N TRP A 657 -26.69 0.64 -16.18
CA TRP A 657 -26.23 -0.59 -15.53
C TRP A 657 -26.09 -0.35 -14.03
N CYS A 658 -26.90 -1.05 -13.23
CA CYS A 658 -26.93 -0.78 -11.80
C CYS A 658 -25.64 -1.27 -11.12
N ALA A 659 -24.95 -0.37 -10.42
CA ALA A 659 -23.74 -0.69 -9.67
C ALA A 659 -24.03 -1.48 -8.39
N GLY A 660 -25.23 -1.28 -7.80
CA GLY A 660 -25.63 -1.78 -6.48
C GLY A 660 -25.05 -0.97 -5.31
N SER A 661 -24.54 0.24 -5.55
CA SER A 661 -23.86 1.05 -4.52
C SER A 661 -24.82 1.83 -3.63
N GLU A 662 -24.31 2.43 -2.56
CA GLU A 662 -25.11 3.25 -1.65
C GLU A 662 -25.43 4.63 -2.24
N GLU A 663 -24.50 5.18 -3.02
CA GLU A 663 -24.63 6.45 -3.73
C GLU A 663 -25.65 6.34 -4.85
N GLU A 664 -25.59 5.27 -5.66
CA GLU A 664 -26.63 4.98 -6.65
C GLU A 664 -28.01 4.88 -5.99
N ASN A 665 -28.10 4.25 -4.82
CA ASN A 665 -29.35 4.18 -4.07
C ASN A 665 -29.81 5.56 -3.58
N ALA A 666 -28.90 6.39 -3.09
CA ALA A 666 -29.21 7.75 -2.66
C ALA A 666 -29.67 8.62 -3.83
N GLU A 667 -28.98 8.58 -4.97
CA GLU A 667 -29.32 9.31 -6.20
C GLU A 667 -30.70 8.90 -6.73
N LEU A 668 -30.97 7.59 -6.82
CA LEU A 668 -32.27 7.09 -7.26
C LEU A 668 -33.38 7.44 -6.26
N SER A 669 -33.07 7.43 -4.96
CA SER A 669 -34.03 7.84 -3.92
C SER A 669 -34.37 9.33 -4.03
N GLU A 670 -33.38 10.19 -4.21
CA GLU A 670 -33.59 11.63 -4.43
C GLU A 670 -34.32 11.93 -5.74
N LEU A 671 -34.00 11.20 -6.81
CA LEU A 671 -34.76 11.25 -8.06
C LEU A 671 -36.24 10.95 -7.80
N MET A 672 -36.54 9.88 -7.06
CA MET A 672 -37.91 9.51 -6.72
C MET A 672 -38.60 10.50 -5.77
N VAL A 673 -37.86 11.17 -4.89
CA VAL A 673 -38.40 12.29 -4.10
C VAL A 673 -38.78 13.46 -5.02
N LYS A 674 -37.91 13.82 -5.95
CA LYS A 674 -38.15 14.90 -6.93
C LYS A 674 -39.33 14.60 -7.84
N CYS A 675 -39.49 13.34 -8.26
CA CYS A 675 -40.61 12.89 -9.08
C CYS A 675 -41.92 12.66 -8.29
N GLY A 676 -41.88 12.78 -6.95
CA GLY A 676 -43.04 12.61 -6.07
C GLY A 676 -43.42 11.15 -5.77
N THR A 677 -42.63 10.17 -6.23
CA THR A 677 -42.78 8.75 -5.89
C THR A 677 -42.45 8.51 -4.41
N PHE A 678 -41.41 9.17 -3.89
CA PHE A 678 -40.97 9.08 -2.51
C PHE A 678 -41.23 10.36 -1.72
N ILE A 679 -41.50 10.18 -0.44
CA ILE A 679 -41.55 11.24 0.57
C ILE A 679 -40.56 10.86 1.66
N ARG A 680 -39.54 11.70 1.87
CA ARG A 680 -38.53 11.47 2.91
C ARG A 680 -39.20 11.53 4.29
N LEU A 681 -38.96 10.52 5.13
CA LEU A 681 -39.48 10.46 6.49
C LEU A 681 -38.57 11.21 7.47
N SER A 682 -39.04 11.36 8.71
CA SER A 682 -38.29 12.06 9.76
C SER A 682 -36.97 11.33 10.06
N GLU A 683 -35.85 11.98 9.77
CA GLU A 683 -34.51 11.41 10.00
C GLU A 683 -34.28 11.02 11.47
N GLN A 684 -34.84 11.78 12.41
CA GLN A 684 -34.74 11.48 13.85
C GLN A 684 -35.46 10.18 14.26
N LYS A 685 -36.57 9.83 13.59
CA LYS A 685 -37.42 8.67 13.97
C LYS A 685 -37.18 7.45 13.08
N ARG A 686 -36.88 7.70 11.81
CA ARG A 686 -36.76 6.74 10.71
C ARG A 686 -35.66 7.24 9.77
N PRO A 687 -34.39 7.17 10.20
CA PRO A 687 -33.27 7.62 9.38
C PRO A 687 -33.25 6.88 8.05
N ASN A 688 -32.85 7.57 6.98
CA ASN A 688 -32.76 7.05 5.61
C ASN A 688 -34.00 6.25 5.15
N SER A 689 -35.19 6.69 5.55
CA SER A 689 -36.45 6.00 5.26
C SER A 689 -37.39 6.85 4.41
N PHE A 690 -38.14 6.20 3.54
CA PHE A 690 -39.03 6.86 2.57
C PHE A 690 -40.43 6.25 2.61
N LEU A 691 -41.44 7.09 2.42
CA LEU A 691 -42.82 6.68 2.16
C LEU A 691 -43.11 6.77 0.66
N ALA A 692 -43.56 5.66 0.08
CA ALA A 692 -44.10 5.63 -1.28
C ALA A 692 -45.62 5.59 -1.26
N ARG A 693 -46.27 6.24 -2.22
CA ARG A 693 -47.73 6.16 -2.43
C ARG A 693 -48.01 5.67 -3.85
N SER A 694 -48.52 4.44 -3.96
CA SER A 694 -48.86 3.86 -5.26
C SER A 694 -50.22 4.31 -5.77
N ASP A 695 -50.47 4.11 -7.08
CA ASP A 695 -51.82 4.27 -7.65
C ASP A 695 -52.77 3.26 -6.98
N PRO A 696 -54.00 3.64 -6.58
CA PRO A 696 -54.98 2.75 -5.94
C PRO A 696 -55.32 1.50 -6.74
N ARG A 697 -55.12 1.53 -8.06
CA ARG A 697 -55.34 0.38 -8.95
C ARG A 697 -54.14 -0.56 -8.97
N ASP A 698 -52.99 -0.15 -8.47
CA ASP A 698 -51.72 -0.88 -8.46
C ASP A 698 -51.17 -1.08 -7.02
N VAL A 699 -52.01 -1.67 -6.15
CA VAL A 699 -51.73 -1.81 -4.71
C VAL A 699 -51.54 -3.25 -4.23
N ALA A 700 -51.83 -4.23 -5.09
CA ALA A 700 -51.86 -5.63 -4.70
C ALA A 700 -51.40 -6.54 -5.83
N ARG A 701 -51.09 -7.78 -5.45
CA ARG A 701 -50.89 -8.83 -6.44
C ARG A 701 -52.21 -9.14 -7.12
N VAL A 702 -52.19 -9.28 -8.44
CA VAL A 702 -53.37 -9.57 -9.24
C VAL A 702 -53.25 -10.98 -9.80
N GLU A 703 -53.72 -11.98 -9.04
CA GLU A 703 -53.66 -13.38 -9.46
C GLU A 703 -54.38 -13.59 -10.81
N GLY A 704 -55.48 -12.87 -11.06
CA GLY A 704 -56.19 -12.91 -12.36
C GLY A 704 -55.40 -12.41 -13.57
N CYS A 705 -54.27 -11.73 -13.35
CA CYS A 705 -53.36 -11.26 -14.40
C CYS A 705 -52.02 -12.02 -14.39
N THR A 706 -51.92 -13.09 -13.60
CA THR A 706 -50.71 -13.86 -13.42
C THR A 706 -50.83 -15.22 -14.13
N TYR A 707 -49.92 -15.51 -15.04
CA TYR A 707 -49.97 -16.68 -15.92
C TYR A 707 -48.75 -17.58 -15.76
N ILE A 708 -48.96 -18.88 -15.87
CA ILE A 708 -47.94 -19.92 -16.00
C ILE A 708 -48.04 -20.46 -17.43
N CYS A 709 -46.97 -20.27 -18.18
CA CYS A 709 -46.88 -20.66 -19.59
C CYS A 709 -46.06 -21.94 -19.70
N THR A 710 -46.76 -23.04 -19.90
CA THR A 710 -46.26 -24.41 -20.12
C THR A 710 -46.84 -24.96 -21.41
N LYS A 711 -46.14 -25.87 -22.10
CA LYS A 711 -46.66 -26.53 -23.31
C LYS A 711 -47.86 -27.42 -23.00
N ASP A 712 -47.79 -28.11 -21.86
CA ASP A 712 -48.90 -28.91 -21.34
C ASP A 712 -49.72 -28.05 -20.34
N PRO A 713 -51.03 -27.85 -20.56
CA PRO A 713 -51.90 -27.16 -19.62
C PRO A 713 -51.88 -27.74 -18.21
N ASP A 714 -51.71 -29.05 -18.06
CA ASP A 714 -51.74 -29.71 -16.76
C ASP A 714 -50.53 -29.33 -15.89
N ASP A 715 -49.40 -28.98 -16.51
CA ASP A 715 -48.17 -28.56 -15.81
C ASP A 715 -48.31 -27.21 -15.09
N ALA A 716 -49.26 -26.35 -15.50
CA ALA A 716 -49.55 -25.11 -14.77
C ALA A 716 -50.24 -25.39 -13.42
N GLY A 717 -50.88 -26.55 -13.27
CA GLY A 717 -51.63 -26.94 -12.09
C GLY A 717 -52.97 -26.20 -11.94
N PRO A 718 -53.88 -26.74 -11.11
CA PRO A 718 -55.30 -26.35 -11.10
C PRO A 718 -55.57 -24.96 -10.50
N THR A 719 -54.58 -24.35 -9.83
CA THR A 719 -54.73 -23.07 -9.13
C THR A 719 -54.13 -21.89 -9.89
N ASN A 720 -53.53 -22.12 -11.07
CA ASN A 720 -52.87 -21.08 -11.85
C ASN A 720 -53.61 -20.82 -13.17
N ASN A 721 -53.49 -19.61 -13.70
CA ASN A 721 -53.94 -19.35 -15.06
C ASN A 721 -52.90 -19.90 -16.04
N TRP A 722 -53.31 -20.87 -16.85
CA TRP A 722 -52.50 -21.35 -17.96
C TRP A 722 -52.64 -20.44 -19.18
N ALA A 723 -51.57 -20.32 -19.97
CA ALA A 723 -51.61 -19.76 -21.31
C ALA A 723 -50.56 -20.44 -22.20
N ASP A 724 -50.86 -20.59 -23.49
CA ASP A 724 -49.90 -21.12 -24.47
C ASP A 724 -48.61 -20.26 -24.47
N PRO A 725 -47.42 -20.86 -24.34
CA PRO A 725 -46.16 -20.11 -24.26
C PRO A 725 -45.88 -19.26 -25.49
N GLU A 726 -46.16 -19.74 -26.70
CA GLU A 726 -45.85 -19.01 -27.93
C GLU A 726 -46.81 -17.84 -28.12
N GLU A 727 -48.12 -18.08 -27.96
CA GLU A 727 -49.14 -17.02 -28.04
C GLU A 727 -48.88 -15.92 -27.00
N MET A 728 -48.57 -16.31 -25.77
CA MET A 728 -48.27 -15.34 -24.72
C MET A 728 -46.97 -14.59 -25.01
N LYS A 729 -45.93 -15.24 -25.53
CA LYS A 729 -44.68 -14.57 -25.90
C LYS A 729 -44.93 -13.49 -26.97
N GLN A 730 -45.70 -13.81 -28.01
CA GLN A 730 -46.05 -12.86 -29.06
C GLN A 730 -46.82 -11.65 -28.51
N LYS A 731 -47.79 -11.90 -27.62
CA LYS A 731 -48.53 -10.83 -26.94
C LYS A 731 -47.62 -9.95 -26.09
N MET A 732 -46.73 -10.55 -25.31
CA MET A 732 -45.79 -9.81 -24.48
C MET A 732 -44.82 -8.98 -25.32
N LEU A 733 -44.30 -9.52 -26.43
CA LEU A 733 -43.45 -8.77 -27.36
C LEU A 733 -44.15 -7.52 -27.90
N GLN A 734 -45.44 -7.61 -28.24
CA GLN A 734 -46.23 -6.45 -28.68
C GLN A 734 -46.37 -5.39 -27.58
N LEU A 735 -46.63 -5.79 -26.34
CA LEU A 735 -46.74 -4.87 -25.20
C LEU A 735 -45.41 -4.17 -24.89
N PHE A 736 -44.30 -4.90 -24.96
CA PHE A 736 -42.97 -4.35 -24.68
C PHE A 736 -42.41 -3.48 -25.80
N GLN A 737 -42.97 -3.55 -27.02
CA GLN A 737 -42.49 -2.77 -28.15
C GLN A 737 -42.60 -1.25 -27.86
N GLY A 738 -41.45 -0.58 -27.71
CA GLY A 738 -41.38 0.86 -27.45
C GLY A 738 -41.93 1.31 -26.09
N CYS A 739 -42.16 0.39 -25.14
CA CYS A 739 -42.78 0.70 -23.85
C CYS A 739 -41.95 1.62 -22.94
N MET A 740 -40.65 1.77 -23.22
CA MET A 740 -39.72 2.57 -22.41
C MET A 740 -39.28 3.87 -23.10
N LYS A 741 -39.92 4.28 -24.21
CA LYS A 741 -39.61 5.56 -24.86
C LYS A 741 -39.65 6.72 -23.85
N GLY A 742 -38.62 7.55 -23.87
CA GLY A 742 -38.46 8.67 -22.93
C GLY A 742 -38.16 8.26 -21.47
N ARG A 743 -37.86 6.99 -21.21
CA ARG A 743 -37.50 6.46 -19.89
C ARG A 743 -36.11 5.82 -19.91
N THR A 744 -35.49 5.75 -18.74
CA THR A 744 -34.28 4.97 -18.50
C THR A 744 -34.61 3.50 -18.31
N MET A 745 -33.92 2.62 -19.03
CA MET A 745 -33.90 1.19 -18.73
C MET A 745 -32.78 0.90 -17.74
N TYR A 746 -33.14 0.43 -16.56
CA TYR A 746 -32.21 -0.06 -15.55
C TYR A 746 -31.92 -1.55 -15.78
N VAL A 747 -30.64 -1.90 -15.85
CA VAL A 747 -30.16 -3.28 -15.85
C VAL A 747 -29.76 -3.66 -14.44
N VAL A 748 -30.47 -4.61 -13.84
CA VAL A 748 -30.33 -5.02 -12.43
C VAL A 748 -29.83 -6.47 -12.38
N PRO A 749 -28.51 -6.73 -12.43
CA PRO A 749 -27.96 -8.05 -12.11
C PRO A 749 -28.18 -8.34 -10.63
N PHE A 750 -28.69 -9.53 -10.30
CA PHE A 750 -28.91 -9.94 -8.91
C PHE A 750 -28.60 -11.42 -8.67
N CYS A 751 -28.30 -11.73 -7.41
CA CYS A 751 -27.99 -13.05 -6.92
C CYS A 751 -28.86 -13.37 -5.70
N MET A 752 -29.56 -14.49 -5.77
CA MET A 752 -30.26 -15.10 -4.65
C MET A 752 -29.35 -16.16 -4.02
N GLY A 753 -29.12 -16.02 -2.71
CA GLY A 753 -28.13 -16.82 -1.98
C GLY A 753 -26.75 -16.15 -1.94
N PRO A 754 -25.80 -16.70 -1.15
CA PRO A 754 -24.45 -16.15 -1.01
C PRO A 754 -23.72 -16.10 -2.36
N LEU A 755 -23.04 -14.98 -2.66
CA LEU A 755 -22.24 -14.84 -3.89
C LEU A 755 -21.18 -15.95 -3.97
N GLY A 756 -21.05 -16.58 -5.13
CA GLY A 756 -20.08 -17.66 -5.37
C GLY A 756 -20.48 -19.02 -4.79
N SER A 757 -21.64 -19.13 -4.12
CA SER A 757 -22.17 -20.43 -3.72
C SER A 757 -22.54 -21.25 -4.96
N PRO A 758 -22.25 -22.57 -5.00
CA PRO A 758 -22.73 -23.43 -6.09
C PRO A 758 -24.26 -23.54 -6.14
N TYR A 759 -24.96 -23.14 -5.06
CA TYR A 759 -26.42 -23.09 -4.98
C TYR A 759 -27.00 -21.70 -5.25
N ALA A 760 -26.15 -20.71 -5.56
CA ALA A 760 -26.61 -19.38 -5.90
C ALA A 760 -27.43 -19.41 -7.18
N LYS A 761 -28.52 -18.63 -7.20
CA LYS A 761 -29.40 -18.48 -8.37
C LYS A 761 -29.29 -17.04 -8.85
N TYR A 762 -28.88 -16.86 -10.10
CA TYR A 762 -28.60 -15.56 -10.67
C TYR A 762 -29.72 -15.10 -11.60
N GLY A 763 -30.00 -13.80 -11.63
CA GLY A 763 -30.96 -13.22 -12.55
C GLY A 763 -30.50 -11.86 -13.02
N ILE A 764 -31.04 -11.42 -14.15
CA ILE A 764 -30.88 -10.05 -14.62
C ILE A 764 -32.26 -9.51 -14.88
N GLN A 765 -32.61 -8.47 -14.12
CA GLN A 765 -33.88 -7.79 -14.28
C GLN A 765 -33.71 -6.48 -15.06
N LEU A 766 -34.45 -6.35 -16.15
CA LEU A 766 -34.60 -5.09 -16.89
C LEU A 766 -35.87 -4.40 -16.42
N THR A 767 -35.80 -3.12 -16.10
CA THR A 767 -36.92 -2.34 -15.57
C THR A 767 -36.79 -0.87 -15.94
N ASP A 768 -37.91 -0.19 -16.17
CA ASP A 768 -37.97 1.28 -16.29
C ASP A 768 -38.37 1.98 -14.99
N SER A 769 -38.41 1.23 -13.88
CA SER A 769 -38.80 1.71 -12.56
C SER A 769 -37.61 1.80 -11.61
N PRO A 770 -37.19 3.01 -11.17
CA PRO A 770 -36.14 3.17 -10.15
C PRO A 770 -36.58 2.62 -8.78
N TYR A 771 -37.89 2.55 -8.52
CA TYR A 771 -38.44 1.92 -7.31
C TYR A 771 -38.08 0.43 -7.24
N VAL A 772 -38.11 -0.27 -8.37
CA VAL A 772 -37.68 -1.68 -8.45
C VAL A 772 -36.20 -1.81 -8.12
N VAL A 773 -35.35 -0.92 -8.62
CA VAL A 773 -33.89 -0.96 -8.41
C VAL A 773 -33.54 -0.86 -6.92
N VAL A 774 -34.04 0.18 -6.23
CA VAL A 774 -33.71 0.38 -4.81
C VAL A 774 -34.25 -0.74 -3.92
N ASN A 775 -35.41 -1.31 -4.25
CA ASN A 775 -35.97 -2.44 -3.50
C ASN A 775 -35.22 -3.75 -3.78
N MET A 776 -34.78 -3.99 -5.02
CA MET A 776 -33.93 -5.14 -5.34
C MET A 776 -32.60 -5.06 -4.60
N ARG A 777 -32.02 -3.86 -4.41
CA ARG A 777 -30.82 -3.66 -3.59
C ARG A 777 -31.00 -4.09 -2.15
N ILE A 778 -32.18 -3.83 -1.57
CA ILE A 778 -32.49 -4.20 -0.18
C ILE A 778 -32.69 -5.72 -0.07
N MET A 779 -33.37 -6.34 -1.03
CA MET A 779 -33.80 -7.73 -0.93
C MET A 779 -32.79 -8.76 -1.45
N ALA A 780 -31.90 -8.36 -2.35
CA ALA A 780 -30.97 -9.26 -3.02
C ALA A 780 -29.55 -8.68 -3.06
N ARG A 781 -28.57 -9.55 -3.24
CA ARG A 781 -27.21 -9.12 -3.59
C ARG A 781 -27.25 -8.72 -5.06
N MET A 782 -26.97 -7.46 -5.39
CA MET A 782 -27.13 -6.95 -6.77
C MET A 782 -25.95 -6.13 -7.26
N GLY A 783 -25.98 -5.80 -8.55
CA GLY A 783 -25.03 -4.94 -9.22
C GLY A 783 -23.75 -5.67 -9.67
N VAL A 784 -22.63 -4.96 -9.71
CA VAL A 784 -21.36 -5.48 -10.25
C VAL A 784 -20.93 -6.78 -9.56
N ALA A 785 -21.10 -6.86 -8.24
CA ALA A 785 -20.72 -8.06 -7.48
C ALA A 785 -21.56 -9.31 -7.87
N ALA A 786 -22.83 -9.13 -8.18
CA ALA A 786 -23.69 -10.21 -8.66
C ALA A 786 -23.32 -10.63 -10.10
N LEU A 787 -22.97 -9.65 -10.94
CA LEU A 787 -22.52 -9.89 -12.31
C LEU A 787 -21.16 -10.60 -12.37
N ASP A 788 -20.26 -10.30 -11.43
CA ASP A 788 -18.98 -11.00 -11.26
C ASP A 788 -19.18 -12.46 -10.89
N ALA A 789 -20.03 -12.71 -9.88
CA ALA A 789 -20.31 -14.05 -9.40
C ALA A 789 -21.10 -14.89 -10.43
N LEU A 790 -21.88 -14.24 -11.30
CA LEU A 790 -22.57 -14.88 -12.40
C LEU A 790 -21.60 -15.55 -13.39
N GLY A 791 -20.49 -14.90 -13.77
CA GLY A 791 -19.55 -15.45 -14.77
C GLY A 791 -20.28 -15.91 -16.04
N ASP A 792 -20.09 -17.19 -16.41
CA ASP A 792 -20.78 -17.86 -17.53
C ASP A 792 -21.95 -18.76 -17.07
N HIS A 793 -22.34 -18.69 -15.78
CA HIS A 793 -23.46 -19.45 -15.27
C HIS A 793 -24.79 -19.01 -15.91
N PHE A 794 -25.79 -19.88 -15.82
CA PHE A 794 -27.15 -19.53 -16.20
C PHE A 794 -27.66 -18.35 -15.36
N PHE A 795 -28.29 -17.37 -16.02
CA PHE A 795 -29.07 -16.33 -15.37
C PHE A 795 -30.52 -16.41 -15.84
N LEU A 796 -31.46 -16.11 -14.94
CA LEU A 796 -32.86 -15.98 -15.31
C LEU A 796 -33.15 -14.60 -15.94
N PRO A 797 -33.60 -14.54 -17.22
CA PRO A 797 -34.08 -13.31 -17.84
C PRO A 797 -35.36 -12.82 -17.18
N CYS A 798 -35.32 -11.62 -16.59
CA CYS A 798 -36.46 -10.98 -15.94
C CYS A 798 -36.79 -9.66 -16.66
N MET A 799 -37.89 -9.60 -17.42
CA MET A 799 -38.30 -8.40 -18.15
C MET A 799 -39.43 -7.70 -17.42
N HIS A 800 -39.25 -6.42 -17.07
CA HIS A 800 -40.25 -5.62 -16.40
C HIS A 800 -40.43 -4.25 -17.06
N SER A 801 -41.67 -3.76 -17.15
CA SER A 801 -41.96 -2.36 -17.46
C SER A 801 -43.27 -1.92 -16.79
N VAL A 802 -43.32 -0.67 -16.34
CA VAL A 802 -44.56 -0.03 -15.90
C VAL A 802 -45.55 0.20 -17.04
N GLY A 803 -45.12 0.04 -18.30
CA GLY A 803 -45.97 0.05 -19.49
C GLY A 803 -46.51 1.42 -19.86
N MET A 804 -45.79 2.49 -19.51
CA MET A 804 -46.25 3.88 -19.64
C MET A 804 -45.14 4.77 -20.23
N PRO A 805 -44.85 4.70 -21.54
CA PRO A 805 -43.81 5.52 -22.18
C PRO A 805 -44.06 7.02 -22.00
N LEU A 806 -42.99 7.81 -22.02
CA LEU A 806 -43.02 9.27 -21.91
C LEU A 806 -42.83 9.91 -23.30
N LEU A 807 -43.88 10.55 -23.81
CA LEU A 807 -43.80 11.29 -25.05
C LEU A 807 -43.09 12.64 -24.83
N PRO A 808 -42.44 13.23 -25.86
CA PRO A 808 -41.80 14.54 -25.74
C PRO A 808 -42.74 15.60 -25.16
N GLY A 809 -42.35 16.25 -24.06
CA GLY A 809 -43.14 17.27 -23.37
C GLY A 809 -44.22 16.74 -22.41
N GLN A 810 -44.40 15.42 -22.30
CA GLN A 810 -45.29 14.81 -21.32
C GLN A 810 -44.67 14.81 -19.93
N GLN A 811 -45.40 15.31 -18.94
CA GLN A 811 -44.99 15.21 -17.54
C GLN A 811 -45.24 13.79 -17.01
N ASP A 812 -44.27 13.24 -16.30
CA ASP A 812 -44.42 11.94 -15.65
C ASP A 812 -45.36 12.02 -14.42
N VAL A 813 -45.89 10.88 -14.00
CA VAL A 813 -46.74 10.74 -12.82
C VAL A 813 -45.94 10.17 -11.65
N SER A 814 -46.40 10.41 -10.41
CA SER A 814 -45.69 9.97 -9.20
C SER A 814 -45.59 8.44 -9.08
N TRP A 815 -46.54 7.70 -9.65
CA TRP A 815 -46.55 6.24 -9.69
C TRP A 815 -46.97 5.73 -11.07
N PRO A 816 -46.03 5.57 -12.01
CA PRO A 816 -46.37 5.11 -13.35
C PRO A 816 -46.79 3.64 -13.32
N CYS A 817 -47.95 3.35 -13.91
CA CYS A 817 -48.47 2.00 -14.10
C CYS A 817 -49.49 2.01 -15.25
N ASN A 818 -49.75 0.85 -15.84
CA ASN A 818 -50.76 0.64 -16.87
C ASN A 818 -51.77 -0.41 -16.38
N PRO A 819 -52.72 -0.01 -15.50
CA PRO A 819 -53.58 -0.97 -14.81
C PRO A 819 -54.56 -1.69 -15.74
N ASP A 820 -54.81 -1.13 -16.92
CA ASP A 820 -55.70 -1.67 -17.97
C ASP A 820 -55.02 -2.77 -18.79
N SER A 821 -53.69 -2.85 -18.76
CA SER A 821 -52.89 -3.87 -19.44
C SER A 821 -51.85 -4.43 -18.49
N ARG A 822 -52.26 -5.33 -17.58
CA ARG A 822 -51.39 -5.99 -16.60
C ARG A 822 -51.18 -7.45 -16.92
N TYR A 823 -49.91 -7.85 -16.97
CA TYR A 823 -49.51 -9.23 -17.22
C TYR A 823 -48.30 -9.59 -16.37
N ILE A 824 -48.37 -10.69 -15.63
CA ILE A 824 -47.24 -11.27 -14.89
C ILE A 824 -47.09 -12.71 -15.36
N VAL A 825 -46.11 -12.98 -16.19
CA VAL A 825 -46.00 -14.22 -16.97
C VAL A 825 -44.73 -14.95 -16.60
N HIS A 826 -44.86 -16.27 -16.40
CA HIS A 826 -43.76 -17.18 -16.10
C HIS A 826 -43.65 -18.21 -17.22
N PHE A 827 -42.53 -18.22 -17.93
CA PHE A 827 -42.23 -19.24 -18.94
C PHE A 827 -41.36 -20.30 -18.29
N THR A 828 -41.77 -21.57 -18.36
CA THR A 828 -41.11 -22.66 -17.61
C THR A 828 -40.09 -23.45 -18.43
N GLU A 829 -40.31 -23.61 -19.73
CA GLU A 829 -39.47 -24.38 -20.65
C GLU A 829 -38.31 -23.55 -21.21
N GLU A 830 -38.55 -22.26 -21.46
CA GLU A 830 -37.52 -21.23 -21.65
C GLU A 830 -37.56 -20.33 -20.41
N PRO A 831 -36.89 -20.72 -19.30
CA PRO A 831 -37.08 -20.07 -18.00
C PRO A 831 -36.90 -18.57 -18.11
N SER A 832 -37.98 -17.82 -17.94
CA SER A 832 -37.96 -16.36 -17.94
C SER A 832 -39.24 -15.82 -17.29
N VAL A 833 -39.16 -14.60 -16.78
CA VAL A 833 -40.29 -13.92 -16.14
C VAL A 833 -40.51 -12.57 -16.79
N TRP A 834 -41.74 -12.27 -17.18
CA TRP A 834 -42.11 -11.04 -17.86
C TRP A 834 -43.25 -10.37 -17.12
N SER A 835 -43.12 -9.08 -16.79
CA SER A 835 -44.13 -8.32 -16.05
C SER A 835 -44.36 -6.96 -16.69
N PHE A 836 -45.60 -6.64 -16.98
CA PHE A 836 -45.98 -5.42 -17.68
C PHE A 836 -47.14 -4.72 -16.97
N GLY A 837 -47.06 -3.38 -16.88
CA GLY A 837 -48.17 -2.52 -16.49
C GLY A 837 -48.33 -2.27 -14.98
N SER A 838 -47.37 -2.68 -14.14
CA SER A 838 -47.46 -2.57 -12.68
C SER A 838 -46.13 -2.10 -12.09
N GLY A 839 -46.15 -1.10 -11.20
CA GLY A 839 -45.00 -0.71 -10.38
C GLY A 839 -45.00 -1.39 -9.00
N TYR A 840 -46.11 -2.02 -8.61
CA TYR A 840 -46.27 -2.69 -7.31
C TYR A 840 -45.24 -3.79 -7.10
N GLY A 841 -44.54 -3.74 -5.96
CA GLY A 841 -43.42 -4.65 -5.67
C GLY A 841 -43.78 -6.15 -5.74
N GLY A 842 -45.03 -6.53 -5.48
CA GLY A 842 -45.46 -7.92 -5.61
C GLY A 842 -45.55 -8.47 -7.05
N ASN A 843 -45.58 -7.57 -8.05
CA ASN A 843 -45.66 -7.85 -9.49
C ASN A 843 -44.38 -7.39 -10.22
N ALA A 844 -43.67 -6.41 -9.67
CA ALA A 844 -42.51 -5.79 -10.30
C ALA A 844 -41.16 -6.35 -9.81
N LEU A 845 -41.06 -6.91 -8.60
CA LEU A 845 -39.80 -7.44 -8.06
C LEU A 845 -39.65 -8.92 -8.44
N LEU A 846 -39.16 -9.18 -9.65
CA LEU A 846 -39.22 -10.50 -10.28
C LEU A 846 -38.31 -11.53 -9.61
N GLY A 847 -37.22 -11.08 -8.97
CA GLY A 847 -36.37 -11.92 -8.14
C GLY A 847 -37.07 -12.47 -6.88
N LYS A 848 -38.23 -11.93 -6.47
CA LYS A 848 -38.95 -12.37 -5.27
C LYS A 848 -39.73 -13.66 -5.54
N LYS A 849 -41.06 -13.64 -5.53
CA LYS A 849 -41.85 -14.89 -5.66
C LYS A 849 -41.82 -15.46 -7.09
N CYS A 850 -41.58 -14.65 -8.11
CA CYS A 850 -41.58 -15.11 -9.50
C CYS A 850 -40.38 -16.03 -9.77
N TYR A 851 -39.16 -15.58 -9.45
CA TYR A 851 -37.99 -16.44 -9.53
C TYR A 851 -37.90 -17.41 -8.34
N ALA A 852 -37.80 -16.89 -7.11
CA ALA A 852 -37.42 -17.71 -5.94
C ALA A 852 -38.41 -18.82 -5.59
N LEU A 853 -39.65 -18.77 -6.09
CA LEU A 853 -40.67 -19.80 -5.83
C LEU A 853 -41.23 -20.38 -7.12
N ARG A 854 -41.84 -19.58 -8.01
CA ARG A 854 -42.58 -20.13 -9.17
C ARG A 854 -41.67 -20.78 -10.21
N ILE A 855 -40.66 -20.07 -10.70
CA ILE A 855 -39.68 -20.67 -11.61
C ILE A 855 -38.80 -21.68 -10.85
N ALA A 856 -38.39 -21.33 -9.63
CA ALA A 856 -37.58 -22.20 -8.79
C ALA A 856 -38.23 -23.55 -8.47
N SER A 857 -39.56 -23.64 -8.33
CA SER A 857 -40.23 -24.92 -8.05
C SER A 857 -40.15 -25.86 -9.26
N VAL A 858 -40.22 -25.31 -10.47
CA VAL A 858 -40.04 -26.09 -11.71
C VAL A 858 -38.57 -26.47 -11.89
N MET A 859 -37.64 -25.54 -11.66
CA MET A 859 -36.20 -25.84 -11.68
C MET A 859 -35.87 -26.91 -10.64
N GLY A 860 -36.39 -26.80 -9.43
CA GLY A 860 -36.21 -27.77 -8.36
C GLY A 860 -36.74 -29.15 -8.72
N ARG A 861 -37.95 -29.24 -9.29
CA ARG A 861 -38.51 -30.49 -9.83
C ARG A 861 -37.55 -31.16 -10.81
N ASN A 862 -36.97 -30.38 -11.72
CA ASN A 862 -36.08 -30.89 -12.77
C ASN A 862 -34.66 -31.21 -12.26
N GLU A 863 -34.19 -30.50 -11.24
CA GLU A 863 -32.82 -30.59 -10.70
C GLU A 863 -32.73 -31.43 -9.41
N GLY A 864 -33.86 -31.90 -8.86
CA GLY A 864 -33.90 -32.74 -7.65
C GLY A 864 -33.83 -31.99 -6.32
N TRP A 865 -34.34 -30.75 -6.25
CA TRP A 865 -34.45 -29.97 -5.00
C TRP A 865 -35.81 -29.27 -4.91
N LEU A 866 -36.14 -28.69 -3.75
CA LEU A 866 -37.45 -28.06 -3.50
C LEU A 866 -37.32 -26.56 -3.28
N ALA A 867 -38.24 -25.79 -3.85
CA ALA A 867 -38.41 -24.37 -3.60
C ALA A 867 -39.71 -24.16 -2.81
N GLU A 868 -39.60 -23.99 -1.50
CA GLU A 868 -40.76 -23.93 -0.60
C GLU A 868 -40.90 -22.57 0.08
N HIS A 869 -42.15 -22.15 0.28
CA HIS A 869 -42.47 -20.94 1.03
C HIS A 869 -42.51 -21.25 2.53
N CYS A 870 -41.34 -21.25 3.18
CA CYS A 870 -41.21 -21.50 4.61
C CYS A 870 -41.36 -20.21 5.44
N LEU A 871 -41.88 -20.35 6.67
CA LEU A 871 -42.13 -19.25 7.61
C LEU A 871 -41.08 -19.24 8.72
#